data_AF-A0AA94XWF2-F1
#
_entry.id   AF-A0AA94XWF2-F1
#
_cell.length_a   1.000
_cell.length_b   1.000
_cell.length_c   1.000
_cell.angle_alpha   90.00
_cell.angle_beta   90.00
_cell.angle_gamma   90.00
#
_symmetry.space_group_name_H-M   'P 1'
#
loop_
_entity.id
_entity.type
_entity.pdbx_description
1 polymer ?
#
loop_
_entity_poly.entity_id
_entity_poly.type
_entity_poly.pdbx_seq_one_letter_code
_entity_poly.pdbx_strand_id
1 'polypeptide(L)'
;MPPCTARTKKSISLATAASLCFGVGLAGALPAAAAELGDEPYRPGIHFTPEKNWMNDPNGMVYYKGVYHLFFQHNPQGNVWGNMSWGHATSKDLVHWEQQPLAIAGDAEEDIFSGSVVVDTNNTSGLGTTKNPPLIAIYTSAYKEGSEYAGLQAQSLAYSLDEGQTWTKYKNNPVLNRNSANFRDPKVFWYSGDDGRGYWVMTAVEAADHKAVLYKSKNLKDWTKLSEFGPANATGGIWECPDLFPLAVDGDPENVKWVMVINMNPGGVSGGSAGQYFVGDFDGTTFTSETTKPAPTMPEGKLLAGFNDGTYNGWTVTNDPASGEGGPFGAKPAGGTIPGQQEVTGYQGAGLVNSFLGFDQPTGTMLSDPFTVEQDYLNFLVGGGKHPRVSDKRDNKAPAGELLFDGFEVPEGSDLSDYGWTGTGSLVPENLPFAGGGNMAIGSHVINTYEVGAGGDDQMGTATSPEFAITKKRIGMLIGGGHRRNDPSQKLEVQLLVNGAVVESLAGDNAGAMNWKSFDTEAYNGQNARIRVVDQATGGWGHLTLDHIVQTDEEVVPRSDETTVNLVVDHQTVRTITGSNSESLDFASWNVKEFAGKQAQIEIVDNNREGWGHILADEFTQSDTAAQSSLESYDWLDYGRDYYASVSFANMPQDQRIMLGWMNNWDYANDIPTSPWRSAMSLPRKVELTQTAQGPRLTQAPVEQVGMLGGKPQYMEHNKSITEGTRTLPQAASGSIARVNLVLDPGTAKTSGITVHGDATSSTVIGYDAESKKAYVDRRNSGNTGFHPGFASVEQMPVKLNSNGEVVLRVYLDRSSVEVFAQDGQRTLTDQVFPNQGADRLGVFAHGGTAKLKSLKVTELEPSMFTSATR
;
A
#
# COMPACT_ATOMS: atom_id res chain seq x y z
N MET A 1 4.75 -52.41 -31.47
CA MET A 1 3.59 -53.14 -30.94
C MET A 1 2.58 -52.09 -30.46
N PRO A 2 1.50 -51.88 -31.22
CA PRO A 2 0.42 -50.91 -30.98
C PRO A 2 -0.82 -51.67 -30.42
N PRO A 3 -2.10 -51.22 -30.46
CA PRO A 3 -2.75 -49.91 -30.73
C PRO A 3 -3.94 -49.57 -29.77
N CYS A 4 -4.57 -48.41 -30.04
CA CYS A 4 -5.95 -48.01 -29.75
C CYS A 4 -7.03 -49.13 -29.78
N THR A 5 -8.17 -48.91 -29.11
CA THR A 5 -9.49 -48.86 -29.77
C THR A 5 -10.56 -48.18 -28.91
N ALA A 6 -11.21 -47.19 -29.51
CA ALA A 6 -12.47 -46.61 -29.05
C ALA A 6 -13.64 -47.57 -29.35
N ARG A 7 -14.70 -47.56 -28.53
CA ARG A 7 -16.05 -47.91 -28.96
C ARG A 7 -17.12 -47.02 -28.32
N THR A 8 -17.90 -46.46 -29.23
CA THR A 8 -19.05 -45.56 -29.10
C THR A 8 -20.39 -46.28 -28.87
N LYS A 9 -21.25 -45.60 -28.10
CA LYS A 9 -22.68 -45.25 -28.36
C LYS A 9 -23.84 -46.26 -28.14
N LYS A 10 -24.93 -45.64 -27.63
CA LYS A 10 -26.40 -45.93 -27.66
C LYS A 10 -26.95 -46.77 -26.51
N SER A 11 -27.78 -46.28 -25.57
CA SER A 11 -29.07 -45.54 -25.60
C SER A 11 -30.27 -46.37 -26.07
N ILE A 12 -31.14 -46.83 -25.15
CA ILE A 12 -32.63 -47.07 -25.23
C ILE A 12 -33.12 -47.16 -23.75
N SER A 13 -33.83 -46.19 -23.15
CA SER A 13 -35.30 -45.93 -23.14
C SER A 13 -36.13 -47.12 -22.57
N LEU A 14 -37.24 -47.01 -21.82
CA LEU A 14 -38.01 -46.01 -21.07
C LEU A 14 -39.27 -46.78 -20.59
N ALA A 15 -39.73 -46.64 -19.34
CA ALA A 15 -41.14 -46.81 -18.90
C ALA A 15 -41.25 -46.60 -17.37
N THR A 16 -41.76 -45.48 -16.83
CA THR A 16 -43.18 -45.11 -16.56
C THR A 16 -43.91 -46.08 -15.61
N ALA A 17 -44.61 -45.70 -14.54
CA ALA A 17 -45.15 -44.42 -14.09
C ALA A 17 -45.69 -44.50 -12.63
N ALA A 18 -46.04 -43.31 -12.09
CA ALA A 18 -47.17 -42.99 -11.19
C ALA A 18 -47.04 -43.38 -9.69
N SER A 19 -47.42 -42.56 -8.69
CA SER A 19 -48.15 -41.28 -8.63
C SER A 19 -48.18 -40.73 -7.18
N LEU A 20 -48.19 -39.39 -7.04
CA LEU A 20 -48.97 -38.50 -6.11
C LEU A 20 -48.94 -38.77 -4.57
N CYS A 21 -48.87 -37.81 -3.62
CA CYS A 21 -49.24 -36.38 -3.60
C CYS A 21 -48.80 -35.65 -2.30
N PHE A 22 -48.56 -34.33 -2.45
CA PHE A 22 -48.69 -33.15 -1.54
C PHE A 22 -48.00 -33.01 -0.17
N GLY A 23 -47.25 -31.91 -0.03
CA GLY A 23 -46.98 -31.21 1.24
C GLY A 23 -45.97 -30.05 1.14
N VAL A 24 -46.46 -28.84 0.77
CA VAL A 24 -45.93 -27.48 1.07
C VAL A 24 -44.42 -27.20 0.85
N GLY A 25 -44.09 -26.58 -0.29
CA GLY A 25 -42.76 -26.04 -0.55
C GLY A 25 -42.53 -24.69 0.12
N LEU A 26 -41.51 -24.61 0.98
CA LEU A 26 -40.78 -23.37 1.23
C LEU A 26 -40.00 -23.03 -0.03
N ALA A 27 -40.16 -21.80 -0.51
CA ALA A 27 -39.40 -21.24 -1.61
C ALA A 27 -37.90 -21.31 -1.27
N GLY A 28 -37.18 -22.18 -1.96
CA GLY A 28 -35.72 -22.10 -1.99
C GLY A 28 -35.34 -20.76 -2.59
N ALA A 29 -34.54 -20.00 -1.85
CA ALA A 29 -33.86 -18.83 -2.39
C ALA A 29 -33.14 -19.27 -3.68
N LEU A 30 -33.47 -18.60 -4.78
CA LEU A 30 -32.75 -18.74 -6.04
C LEU A 30 -31.25 -18.47 -5.80
N PRO A 31 -30.34 -19.09 -6.55
CA PRO A 31 -28.94 -18.68 -6.55
C PRO A 31 -28.89 -17.18 -6.82
N ALA A 32 -28.14 -16.42 -6.01
CA ALA A 32 -27.83 -15.04 -6.34
C ALA A 32 -27.30 -15.01 -7.78
N ALA A 33 -27.92 -14.18 -8.64
CA ALA A 33 -27.45 -14.00 -10.00
C ALA A 33 -25.95 -13.66 -9.95
N ALA A 34 -25.15 -14.26 -10.84
CA ALA A 34 -23.75 -13.87 -11.00
C ALA A 34 -23.71 -12.34 -11.17
N ALA A 35 -22.90 -11.65 -10.37
CA ALA A 35 -22.74 -10.21 -10.51
C ALA A 35 -22.35 -9.92 -11.97
N GLU A 36 -23.08 -9.00 -12.61
CA GLU A 36 -22.68 -8.53 -13.94
C GLU A 36 -21.32 -7.82 -13.83
N LEU A 37 -20.48 -7.96 -14.85
CA LEU A 37 -19.20 -7.26 -14.90
C LEU A 37 -19.41 -5.75 -14.70
N GLY A 38 -18.71 -5.17 -13.73
CA GLY A 38 -18.88 -3.76 -13.34
C GLY A 38 -19.61 -3.55 -12.02
N ASP A 39 -20.43 -4.52 -11.60
CA ASP A 39 -21.24 -4.46 -10.38
C ASP A 39 -20.56 -5.10 -9.17
N GLU A 40 -19.33 -5.62 -9.34
CA GLU A 40 -18.58 -6.18 -8.23
C GLU A 40 -18.24 -5.10 -7.17
N PRO A 41 -18.20 -5.46 -5.88
CA PRO A 41 -17.75 -4.54 -4.83
C PRO A 41 -16.42 -3.89 -5.21
N TYR A 42 -16.31 -2.59 -4.93
CA TYR A 42 -15.11 -1.78 -5.13
C TYR A 42 -14.69 -1.56 -6.59
N ARG A 43 -15.34 -2.16 -7.58
CA ARG A 43 -15.00 -2.00 -9.01
C ARG A 43 -15.04 -0.51 -9.39
N PRO A 44 -13.93 0.13 -9.79
CA PRO A 44 -13.92 1.52 -10.21
C PRO A 44 -14.84 1.75 -11.41
N GLY A 45 -15.54 2.88 -11.43
CA GLY A 45 -16.41 3.28 -12.53
C GLY A 45 -15.72 4.18 -13.56
N ILE A 46 -14.62 4.85 -13.21
CA ILE A 46 -13.91 5.79 -14.11
C ILE A 46 -12.40 5.51 -14.23
N HIS A 47 -11.92 4.44 -13.60
CA HIS A 47 -10.53 3.99 -13.69
C HIS A 47 -10.44 2.65 -14.40
N PHE A 48 -9.39 2.46 -15.22
CA PHE A 48 -9.19 1.18 -15.89
C PHE A 48 -8.83 0.08 -14.87
N THR A 49 -9.50 -1.06 -15.00
CA THR A 49 -9.16 -2.33 -14.34
C THR A 49 -9.29 -3.44 -15.36
N PRO A 50 -8.50 -4.53 -15.30
CA PRO A 50 -8.78 -5.70 -16.12
C PRO A 50 -10.12 -6.31 -15.68
N GLU A 51 -10.82 -6.98 -16.61
CA GLU A 51 -12.05 -7.70 -16.32
C GLU A 51 -11.88 -8.67 -15.14
N LYS A 52 -10.74 -9.35 -15.11
CA LYS A 52 -10.32 -10.31 -14.09
C LYS A 52 -8.81 -10.31 -13.92
N ASN A 53 -8.36 -10.97 -12.87
CA ASN A 53 -6.98 -11.24 -12.51
C ASN A 53 -6.15 -9.99 -12.14
N TRP A 54 -4.86 -10.23 -11.92
CA TRP A 54 -3.87 -9.25 -11.49
C TRP A 54 -3.44 -8.29 -12.60
N MET A 55 -3.35 -7.01 -12.26
CA MET A 55 -2.64 -5.99 -13.03
C MET A 55 -1.65 -5.23 -12.14
N ASN A 56 -0.48 -4.86 -12.68
CA ASN A 56 0.38 -3.83 -12.11
C ASN A 56 0.74 -2.72 -13.11
N ASP A 57 2.02 -2.51 -13.40
CA ASP A 57 2.56 -1.35 -14.08
C ASP A 57 1.88 -1.07 -15.43
N PRO A 58 1.59 0.20 -15.77
CA PRO A 58 1.27 0.57 -17.14
C PRO A 58 2.50 0.37 -18.03
N ASN A 59 2.31 -0.26 -19.18
CA ASN A 59 3.35 -0.53 -20.15
C ASN A 59 2.95 -0.03 -21.53
N GLY A 60 3.95 0.18 -22.38
CA GLY A 60 3.73 0.33 -23.80
C GLY A 60 2.76 1.45 -24.22
N MET A 61 2.49 2.43 -23.36
CA MET A 61 1.44 3.41 -23.61
C MET A 61 1.80 4.24 -24.83
N VAL A 62 0.97 4.18 -25.87
CA VAL A 62 1.24 4.82 -27.15
C VAL A 62 -0.05 5.30 -27.79
N TYR A 63 -0.04 6.51 -28.34
CA TYR A 63 -1.11 6.98 -29.20
C TYR A 63 -0.78 6.67 -30.66
N TYR A 64 -1.66 5.96 -31.36
CA TYR A 64 -1.47 5.62 -32.76
C TYR A 64 -2.79 5.66 -33.52
N LYS A 65 -2.80 6.36 -34.66
CA LYS A 65 -3.96 6.47 -35.57
C LYS A 65 -5.31 6.79 -34.90
N GLY A 66 -5.32 7.67 -33.89
CA GLY A 66 -6.56 8.06 -33.21
C GLY A 66 -6.91 7.22 -31.99
N VAL A 67 -6.08 6.25 -31.62
CA VAL A 67 -6.31 5.30 -30.53
C VAL A 67 -5.21 5.41 -29.50
N TYR A 68 -5.59 5.50 -28.22
CA TYR A 68 -4.71 5.34 -27.07
C TYR A 68 -4.62 3.85 -26.74
N HIS A 69 -3.40 3.31 -26.75
CA HIS A 69 -3.12 1.94 -26.30
C HIS A 69 -2.57 2.00 -24.89
N LEU A 70 -3.14 1.20 -24.00
CA LEU A 70 -2.63 0.91 -22.66
C LEU A 70 -2.28 -0.57 -22.63
N PHE A 71 -0.99 -0.88 -22.53
CA PHE A 71 -0.55 -2.21 -22.13
C PHE A 71 -0.29 -2.20 -20.63
N PHE A 72 -0.22 -3.36 -20.00
CA PHE A 72 -0.01 -3.45 -18.56
C PHE A 72 0.55 -4.80 -18.18
N GLN A 73 1.36 -4.84 -17.12
CA GLN A 73 1.78 -6.11 -16.51
C GLN A 73 0.54 -6.86 -16.03
N HIS A 74 0.41 -8.12 -16.45
CA HIS A 74 -0.79 -8.91 -16.23
C HIS A 74 -0.47 -10.38 -15.92
N ASN A 75 -1.16 -10.96 -14.95
CA ASN A 75 -1.22 -12.41 -14.77
C ASN A 75 -2.50 -12.95 -15.41
N PRO A 76 -2.45 -13.58 -16.59
CA PRO A 76 -3.66 -14.12 -17.22
C PRO A 76 -4.23 -15.37 -16.49
N GLN A 77 -3.51 -15.91 -15.51
CA GLN A 77 -3.83 -17.18 -14.85
C GLN A 77 -4.28 -17.03 -13.38
N GLY A 78 -4.20 -15.84 -12.78
CA GLY A 78 -4.54 -15.68 -11.38
C GLY A 78 -4.64 -14.23 -10.90
N ASN A 79 -5.28 -14.04 -9.76
CA ASN A 79 -5.54 -12.73 -9.18
C ASN A 79 -4.39 -12.19 -8.31
N VAL A 80 -3.24 -12.85 -8.29
CA VAL A 80 -1.99 -12.44 -7.60
C VAL A 80 -0.86 -12.33 -8.61
N TRP A 81 0.25 -11.71 -8.23
CA TRP A 81 1.43 -11.64 -9.08
C TRP A 81 1.98 -13.02 -9.46
N GLY A 82 2.36 -13.20 -10.74
CA GLY A 82 2.94 -14.41 -11.33
C GLY A 82 2.61 -14.56 -12.82
N ASN A 83 3.32 -15.41 -13.56
CA ASN A 83 3.10 -15.63 -15.01
C ASN A 83 3.03 -14.34 -15.85
N MET A 84 3.97 -13.43 -15.62
CA MET A 84 3.87 -12.05 -16.14
C MET A 84 3.85 -12.01 -17.67
N SER A 85 2.84 -11.30 -18.17
CA SER A 85 2.54 -11.05 -19.57
C SER A 85 2.10 -9.59 -19.74
N TRP A 86 2.02 -9.10 -20.96
CA TRP A 86 1.39 -7.81 -21.24
C TRP A 86 -0.08 -7.98 -21.61
N GLY A 87 -0.97 -7.48 -20.75
CA GLY A 87 -2.36 -7.19 -21.09
C GLY A 87 -2.47 -5.97 -22.01
N HIS A 88 -3.66 -5.75 -22.57
CA HIS A 88 -3.90 -4.67 -23.52
C HIS A 88 -5.33 -4.13 -23.40
N ALA A 89 -5.46 -2.81 -23.45
CA ALA A 89 -6.71 -2.09 -23.60
C ALA A 89 -6.53 -0.92 -24.57
N THR A 90 -7.62 -0.50 -25.20
CA THR A 90 -7.62 0.67 -26.09
C THR A 90 -8.72 1.66 -25.71
N SER A 91 -8.48 2.93 -26.02
CA SER A 91 -9.45 4.00 -25.83
C SER A 91 -9.34 5.04 -26.94
N LYS A 92 -10.41 5.79 -27.19
CA LYS A 92 -10.40 6.96 -28.07
C LYS A 92 -10.36 8.28 -27.30
N ASP A 93 -10.52 8.23 -25.98
CA ASP A 93 -10.70 9.41 -25.14
C ASP A 93 -10.06 9.29 -23.75
N LEU A 94 -9.24 8.26 -23.51
CA LEU A 94 -8.54 7.97 -22.25
C LEU A 94 -9.44 7.59 -21.06
N VAL A 95 -10.76 7.56 -21.22
CA VAL A 95 -11.70 7.28 -20.12
C VAL A 95 -12.63 6.10 -20.41
N HIS A 96 -12.99 5.87 -21.67
CA HIS A 96 -13.71 4.66 -22.09
C HIS A 96 -12.70 3.65 -22.65
N TRP A 97 -12.39 2.62 -21.86
CA TRP A 97 -11.42 1.59 -22.23
C TRP A 97 -12.11 0.29 -22.64
N GLU A 98 -11.64 -0.30 -23.74
CA GLU A 98 -12.04 -1.61 -24.22
C GLU A 98 -10.86 -2.57 -24.05
N GLN A 99 -11.02 -3.59 -23.20
CA GLN A 99 -9.98 -4.61 -23.01
C GLN A 99 -9.84 -5.44 -24.29
N GLN A 100 -8.58 -5.67 -24.69
CA GLN A 100 -8.20 -6.41 -25.88
C GLN A 100 -7.64 -7.79 -25.50
N PRO A 101 -7.44 -8.70 -26.47
CA PRO A 101 -6.69 -9.93 -26.24
C PRO A 101 -5.29 -9.67 -25.66
N LEU A 102 -4.76 -10.65 -24.92
CA LEU A 102 -3.40 -10.58 -24.36
C LEU A 102 -2.38 -10.26 -25.47
N ALA A 103 -1.54 -9.24 -25.25
CA ALA A 103 -0.63 -8.73 -26.28
C ALA A 103 0.66 -9.55 -26.39
N ILE A 104 1.40 -9.69 -25.30
CA ILE A 104 2.68 -10.42 -25.27
C ILE A 104 2.62 -11.42 -24.12
N ALA A 105 2.55 -12.71 -24.46
CA ALA A 105 2.51 -13.78 -23.46
C ALA A 105 3.91 -14.12 -22.93
N GLY A 106 4.02 -14.32 -21.61
CA GLY A 106 5.09 -15.10 -21.01
C GLY A 106 5.00 -16.58 -21.38
N ASP A 107 6.09 -17.30 -21.20
CA ASP A 107 6.19 -18.73 -21.55
C ASP A 107 7.11 -19.49 -20.59
N ALA A 108 7.64 -20.66 -20.98
CA ALA A 108 8.52 -21.44 -20.12
C ALA A 108 9.94 -20.83 -20.00
N GLU A 109 10.33 -19.94 -20.91
CA GLU A 109 11.68 -19.37 -21.00
C GLU A 109 11.73 -17.98 -20.34
N GLU A 110 10.65 -17.19 -20.42
CA GLU A 110 10.65 -15.82 -19.90
C GLU A 110 9.29 -15.37 -19.35
N ASP A 111 9.36 -14.51 -18.34
CA ASP A 111 8.27 -13.61 -17.95
C ASP A 111 8.48 -12.27 -18.67
N ILE A 112 7.38 -11.65 -19.09
CA ILE A 112 7.39 -10.36 -19.80
C ILE A 112 7.21 -9.27 -18.76
N PHE A 113 8.28 -8.55 -18.46
CA PHE A 113 8.31 -7.44 -17.51
C PHE A 113 8.12 -6.10 -18.22
N SER A 114 8.06 -5.03 -17.43
CA SER A 114 7.71 -3.68 -17.86
C SER A 114 8.60 -3.14 -18.99
N GLY A 115 8.06 -2.16 -19.70
CA GLY A 115 8.68 -1.55 -20.87
C GLY A 115 7.78 -0.57 -21.62
N SER A 116 8.19 -0.20 -22.83
CA SER A 116 7.57 0.86 -23.62
C SER A 116 7.34 0.46 -25.09
N VAL A 117 6.49 1.24 -25.78
CA VAL A 117 6.20 1.06 -27.20
C VAL A 117 6.48 2.37 -27.93
N VAL A 118 7.08 2.28 -29.11
CA VAL A 118 7.30 3.40 -30.03
C VAL A 118 6.73 3.10 -31.40
N VAL A 119 6.40 4.17 -32.14
CA VAL A 119 6.03 4.08 -33.56
C VAL A 119 7.29 4.28 -34.40
N ASP A 120 7.75 3.23 -35.08
CA ASP A 120 8.94 3.31 -35.94
C ASP A 120 8.56 3.79 -37.35
N THR A 121 8.15 5.07 -37.45
CA THR A 121 7.62 5.68 -38.68
C THR A 121 8.55 5.54 -39.89
N ASN A 122 9.87 5.60 -39.64
CA ASN A 122 10.89 5.51 -40.68
C ASN A 122 11.34 4.07 -40.96
N ASN A 123 10.75 3.08 -40.30
CA ASN A 123 11.11 1.67 -40.39
C ASN A 123 12.62 1.43 -40.16
N THR A 124 13.19 2.13 -39.19
CA THR A 124 14.60 2.02 -38.81
C THR A 124 14.96 0.61 -38.32
N SER A 125 13.99 -0.10 -37.73
CA SER A 125 14.11 -1.49 -37.32
C SER A 125 14.15 -2.47 -38.50
N GLY A 126 13.56 -2.10 -39.64
CA GLY A 126 13.34 -3.00 -40.77
C GLY A 126 12.29 -4.08 -40.53
N LEU A 127 11.46 -3.96 -39.49
CA LEU A 127 10.45 -4.96 -39.11
C LEU A 127 9.06 -4.70 -39.72
N GLY A 128 8.86 -3.56 -40.40
CA GLY A 128 7.67 -3.24 -41.16
C GLY A 128 8.01 -2.51 -42.46
N THR A 129 7.26 -1.46 -42.79
CA THR A 129 7.54 -0.59 -43.95
C THR A 129 7.19 0.85 -43.64
N THR A 130 7.68 1.85 -44.37
CA THR A 130 7.25 3.25 -44.16
C THR A 130 5.76 3.49 -44.48
N LYS A 131 5.13 2.61 -45.28
CA LYS A 131 3.68 2.66 -45.56
C LYS A 131 2.83 2.01 -44.47
N ASN A 132 3.40 1.05 -43.75
CA ASN A 132 2.81 0.40 -42.60
C ASN A 132 3.90 0.28 -41.52
N PRO A 133 4.20 1.39 -40.83
CA PRO A 133 5.30 1.42 -39.86
C PRO A 133 4.96 0.50 -38.68
N PRO A 134 5.94 -0.28 -38.19
CA PRO A 134 5.69 -1.16 -37.07
C PRO A 134 5.55 -0.35 -35.77
N LEU A 135 4.67 -0.82 -34.88
CA LEU A 135 4.81 -0.54 -33.46
C LEU A 135 5.89 -1.47 -32.90
N ILE A 136 6.81 -0.92 -32.13
CA ILE A 136 7.91 -1.66 -31.52
C ILE A 136 7.78 -1.60 -30.02
N ALA A 137 7.55 -2.74 -29.38
CA ALA A 137 7.62 -2.91 -27.94
C ALA A 137 9.06 -3.24 -27.57
N ILE A 138 9.64 -2.50 -26.63
CA ILE A 138 10.87 -2.89 -25.95
C ILE A 138 10.53 -3.13 -24.49
N TYR A 139 10.84 -4.33 -24.01
CA TYR A 139 10.40 -4.84 -22.72
C TYR A 139 11.53 -5.62 -22.05
N THR A 140 11.41 -5.83 -20.74
CA THR A 140 12.36 -6.65 -20.00
C THR A 140 11.95 -8.12 -20.09
N SER A 141 12.83 -8.98 -20.58
CA SER A 141 12.74 -10.43 -20.40
C SER A 141 13.31 -10.79 -19.03
N ALA A 142 12.47 -11.25 -18.12
CA ALA A 142 12.90 -11.88 -16.88
C ALA A 142 13.02 -13.39 -17.13
N TYR A 143 14.24 -13.86 -17.32
CA TYR A 143 14.48 -15.23 -17.80
C TYR A 143 14.33 -16.27 -16.69
N LYS A 144 13.53 -17.30 -17.00
CA LYS A 144 13.28 -18.46 -16.16
C LYS A 144 14.29 -19.57 -16.44
N GLU A 145 14.24 -20.64 -15.64
CA GLU A 145 15.09 -21.84 -15.74
C GLU A 145 15.09 -22.50 -17.13
N GLY A 146 14.06 -22.25 -17.96
CA GLY A 146 13.99 -22.76 -19.34
C GLY A 146 14.92 -22.06 -20.33
N SER A 147 15.54 -20.94 -19.96
CA SER A 147 16.38 -20.10 -20.83
C SER A 147 17.88 -20.26 -20.54
N GLU A 148 18.72 -20.05 -21.55
CA GLU A 148 20.19 -19.96 -21.36
C GLU A 148 20.61 -18.74 -20.53
N TYR A 149 19.72 -17.76 -20.35
CA TYR A 149 19.91 -16.55 -19.55
C TYR A 149 19.21 -16.62 -18.19
N ALA A 150 18.87 -17.81 -17.69
CA ALA A 150 18.14 -18.00 -16.44
C ALA A 150 18.68 -17.13 -15.28
N GLY A 151 17.77 -16.44 -14.58
CA GLY A 151 18.10 -15.55 -13.47
C GLY A 151 18.56 -14.14 -13.88
N LEU A 152 18.67 -13.84 -15.18
CA LEU A 152 19.00 -12.51 -15.69
C LEU A 152 17.74 -11.73 -16.12
N GLN A 153 17.85 -10.41 -16.04
CA GLN A 153 16.92 -9.45 -16.65
C GLN A 153 17.64 -8.75 -17.82
N ALA A 154 17.05 -8.79 -19.01
CA ALA A 154 17.63 -8.18 -20.21
C ALA A 154 16.56 -7.58 -21.13
N GLN A 155 16.95 -6.66 -22.01
CA GLN A 155 16.01 -5.94 -22.86
C GLN A 155 15.76 -6.69 -24.16
N SER A 156 14.49 -6.97 -24.41
CA SER A 156 13.98 -7.70 -25.57
C SER A 156 13.02 -6.82 -26.37
N LEU A 157 12.74 -7.25 -27.61
CA LEU A 157 11.89 -6.52 -28.54
C LEU A 157 10.78 -7.42 -29.09
N ALA A 158 9.59 -6.85 -29.27
CA ALA A 158 8.52 -7.39 -30.10
C ALA A 158 7.99 -6.32 -31.06
N TYR A 159 7.33 -6.71 -32.15
CA TYR A 159 6.75 -5.77 -33.09
C TYR A 159 5.32 -6.16 -33.50
N SER A 160 4.51 -5.15 -33.82
CA SER A 160 3.17 -5.28 -34.36
C SER A 160 3.06 -4.57 -35.71
N LEU A 161 2.34 -5.20 -36.64
CA LEU A 161 2.04 -4.67 -37.99
C LEU A 161 0.54 -4.44 -38.22
N ASP A 162 -0.27 -4.64 -37.19
CA ASP A 162 -1.72 -4.57 -37.16
C ASP A 162 -2.21 -3.63 -36.05
N GLU A 163 -1.50 -2.50 -35.91
CA GLU A 163 -1.88 -1.39 -35.02
C GLU A 163 -1.87 -1.76 -33.53
N GLY A 164 -1.06 -2.74 -33.13
CA GLY A 164 -0.86 -3.14 -31.73
C GLY A 164 -1.73 -4.31 -31.28
N GLN A 165 -2.51 -4.91 -32.18
CA GLN A 165 -3.44 -6.00 -31.86
C GLN A 165 -2.71 -7.35 -31.69
N THR A 166 -1.69 -7.64 -32.48
CA THR A 166 -0.86 -8.84 -32.32
C THR A 166 0.63 -8.52 -32.36
N TRP A 167 1.41 -9.29 -31.60
CA TRP A 167 2.83 -9.05 -31.40
C TRP A 167 3.68 -10.25 -31.76
N THR A 168 4.77 -10.00 -32.48
CA THR A 168 5.80 -11.01 -32.80
C THR A 168 7.08 -10.70 -32.04
N LYS A 169 7.50 -11.60 -31.13
CA LYS A 169 8.79 -11.51 -30.44
C LYS A 169 9.93 -11.58 -31.46
N TYR A 170 10.94 -10.73 -31.31
CA TYR A 170 12.09 -10.73 -32.20
C TYR A 170 12.98 -11.94 -31.97
N LYS A 171 13.27 -12.69 -33.03
CA LYS A 171 13.97 -13.99 -32.97
C LYS A 171 15.39 -13.97 -32.39
N ASN A 172 16.02 -12.80 -32.31
CA ASN A 172 17.38 -12.66 -31.77
C ASN A 172 17.38 -11.90 -30.44
N ASN A 173 16.29 -11.98 -29.67
CA ASN A 173 16.25 -11.48 -28.31
C ASN A 173 17.24 -12.26 -27.41
N PRO A 174 17.78 -11.62 -26.35
CA PRO A 174 17.61 -10.20 -26.00
C PRO A 174 18.45 -9.27 -26.90
N VAL A 175 17.98 -8.05 -27.13
CA VAL A 175 18.70 -7.02 -27.93
C VAL A 175 19.73 -6.23 -27.10
N LEU A 176 19.62 -6.26 -25.76
CA LEU A 176 20.61 -5.67 -24.86
C LEU A 176 20.65 -6.44 -23.54
N ASN A 177 21.80 -7.04 -23.22
CA ASN A 177 22.05 -7.77 -21.98
C ASN A 177 23.27 -7.20 -21.27
N ARG A 178 23.16 -6.95 -19.96
CA ARG A 178 24.23 -6.45 -19.09
C ARG A 178 24.77 -7.50 -18.10
N ASN A 179 24.29 -8.74 -18.21
CA ASN A 179 24.60 -9.83 -17.29
C ASN A 179 24.23 -9.47 -15.83
N SER A 180 23.05 -8.89 -15.65
CA SER A 180 22.50 -8.41 -14.37
C SER A 180 21.15 -9.07 -14.10
N ALA A 181 20.87 -9.36 -12.84
CA ALA A 181 19.56 -9.82 -12.39
C ALA A 181 18.57 -8.66 -12.14
N ASN A 182 19.04 -7.40 -12.26
CA ASN A 182 18.30 -6.21 -11.86
C ASN A 182 18.29 -5.11 -12.94
N PHE A 183 18.50 -5.48 -14.21
CA PHE A 183 18.51 -4.56 -15.33
C PHE A 183 17.18 -4.56 -16.09
N ARG A 184 16.34 -3.52 -15.91
CA ARG A 184 14.94 -3.55 -16.36
C ARG A 184 14.34 -2.19 -16.75
N ASP A 185 13.07 -2.27 -17.16
CA ASP A 185 12.10 -1.20 -17.43
C ASP A 185 12.52 -0.20 -18.51
N PRO A 186 12.72 -0.64 -19.77
CA PRO A 186 13.20 0.22 -20.84
C PRO A 186 12.10 1.18 -21.34
N LYS A 187 12.29 2.47 -21.11
CA LYS A 187 11.57 3.55 -21.79
C LYS A 187 12.35 4.04 -23.00
N VAL A 188 11.71 4.06 -24.16
CA VAL A 188 12.34 4.40 -25.44
C VAL A 188 11.64 5.59 -26.08
N PHE A 189 12.42 6.53 -26.61
CA PHE A 189 11.93 7.68 -27.39
C PHE A 189 12.90 8.04 -28.52
N TRP A 190 12.44 8.81 -29.49
CA TRP A 190 13.30 9.34 -30.55
C TRP A 190 13.85 10.70 -30.14
N TYR A 191 15.18 10.83 -30.09
CA TYR A 191 15.87 12.10 -29.89
C TYR A 191 16.22 12.73 -31.24
N SER A 192 15.95 14.03 -31.38
CA SER A 192 16.37 14.84 -32.53
C SER A 192 17.26 15.97 -32.02
N GLY A 193 18.55 15.92 -32.34
CA GLY A 193 19.49 16.97 -31.96
C GLY A 193 19.46 18.17 -32.92
N ASP A 194 19.88 19.33 -32.42
CA ASP A 194 19.99 20.57 -33.21
C ASP A 194 20.96 20.47 -34.40
N ASP A 195 21.85 19.48 -34.36
CA ASP A 195 22.79 19.15 -35.42
C ASP A 195 22.17 18.34 -36.58
N GLY A 196 20.85 18.11 -36.54
CA GLY A 196 20.08 17.39 -37.55
C GLY A 196 20.25 15.87 -37.48
N ARG A 197 20.93 15.32 -36.47
CA ARG A 197 21.05 13.87 -36.24
C ARG A 197 19.93 13.40 -35.33
N GLY A 198 19.29 12.29 -35.69
CA GLY A 198 18.30 11.64 -34.83
C GLY A 198 18.62 10.16 -34.57
N TYR A 199 18.28 9.70 -33.37
CA TYR A 199 18.46 8.32 -32.92
C TYR A 199 17.48 7.98 -31.80
N TRP A 200 17.23 6.69 -31.62
CA TRP A 200 16.47 6.21 -30.47
C TRP A 200 17.32 6.31 -29.21
N VAL A 201 16.72 6.76 -28.12
CA VAL A 201 17.28 6.75 -26.78
C VAL A 201 16.45 5.79 -25.93
N MET A 202 17.13 4.93 -25.19
CA MET A 202 16.55 4.10 -24.14
C MET A 202 17.05 4.63 -22.80
N THR A 203 16.14 4.80 -21.84
CA THR A 203 16.45 4.85 -20.41
C THR A 203 15.91 3.59 -19.75
N ALA A 204 16.72 2.93 -18.95
CA ALA A 204 16.40 1.72 -18.19
C ALA A 204 17.09 1.84 -16.82
N VAL A 205 16.89 0.89 -15.91
CA VAL A 205 17.50 0.94 -14.57
C VAL A 205 18.40 -0.26 -14.30
N GLU A 206 19.54 -0.02 -13.65
CA GLU A 206 20.15 -1.03 -12.76
C GLU A 206 19.55 -0.80 -11.38
N ALA A 207 18.50 -1.56 -11.08
CA ALA A 207 17.53 -1.22 -10.05
C ALA A 207 18.14 -1.19 -8.64
N ALA A 208 18.94 -2.21 -8.30
CA ALA A 208 19.61 -2.32 -7.00
C ALA A 208 20.78 -1.33 -6.84
N ASP A 209 21.35 -0.85 -7.95
CA ASP A 209 22.42 0.16 -7.93
C ASP A 209 21.88 1.60 -7.85
N HIS A 210 20.56 1.77 -7.92
CA HIS A 210 19.88 3.07 -7.97
C HIS A 210 20.40 3.94 -9.13
N LYS A 211 20.53 3.35 -10.33
CA LYS A 211 21.03 4.04 -11.52
C LYS A 211 20.08 3.91 -12.69
N ALA A 212 19.74 5.04 -13.29
CA ALA A 212 19.21 5.08 -14.65
C ALA A 212 20.38 4.97 -15.65
N VAL A 213 20.29 4.05 -16.60
CA VAL A 213 21.30 3.79 -17.63
C VAL A 213 20.75 4.17 -19.00
N LEU A 214 21.49 5.02 -19.73
CA LEU A 214 21.05 5.56 -21.01
C LEU A 214 21.80 4.92 -22.18
N TYR A 215 21.08 4.58 -23.24
CA TYR A 215 21.61 3.96 -24.45
C TYR A 215 21.05 4.64 -25.70
N LYS A 216 21.80 4.62 -26.80
CA LYS A 216 21.32 5.02 -28.12
C LYS A 216 21.28 3.87 -29.11
N SER A 217 20.36 3.94 -30.07
CA SER A 217 20.29 3.05 -31.22
C SER A 217 19.85 3.75 -32.49
N LYS A 218 20.35 3.28 -33.64
CA LYS A 218 19.86 3.70 -34.96
C LYS A 218 18.75 2.82 -35.50
N ASN A 219 18.50 1.65 -34.90
CA ASN A 219 17.64 0.61 -35.47
C ASN A 219 16.86 -0.21 -34.43
N LEU A 220 16.83 0.24 -33.17
CA LEU A 220 16.16 -0.39 -32.02
C LEU A 220 16.72 -1.77 -31.60
N LYS A 221 17.76 -2.27 -32.29
CA LYS A 221 18.34 -3.60 -32.07
C LYS A 221 19.77 -3.52 -31.56
N ASP A 222 20.57 -2.63 -32.14
CA ASP A 222 21.96 -2.42 -31.75
C ASP A 222 22.04 -1.20 -30.82
N TRP A 223 22.39 -1.42 -29.56
CA TRP A 223 22.43 -0.39 -28.52
C TRP A 223 23.86 -0.05 -28.10
N THR A 224 24.16 1.24 -28.01
CA THR A 224 25.45 1.76 -27.53
C THR A 224 25.20 2.60 -26.28
N LYS A 225 25.91 2.31 -25.19
CA LYS A 225 25.80 3.08 -23.94
C LYS A 225 26.11 4.56 -24.18
N LEU A 226 25.31 5.43 -23.58
CA LEU A 226 25.50 6.88 -23.54
C LEU A 226 26.10 7.30 -22.20
N SER A 227 25.30 7.25 -21.14
CA SER A 227 25.63 7.76 -19.81
C SER A 227 24.84 7.00 -18.73
N GLU A 228 25.03 7.39 -17.47
CA GLU A 228 24.25 6.92 -16.32
C GLU A 228 23.89 8.12 -15.45
N PHE A 229 22.76 8.05 -14.74
CA PHE A 229 22.30 9.02 -13.76
C PHE A 229 21.96 8.30 -12.45
N GLY A 230 22.33 8.89 -11.31
CA GLY A 230 22.10 8.33 -9.98
C GLY A 230 23.33 7.64 -9.36
N PRO A 231 23.27 7.23 -8.08
CA PRO A 231 22.15 7.46 -7.13
C PRO A 231 21.91 8.95 -6.86
N ALA A 232 20.65 9.33 -6.65
CA ALA A 232 20.25 10.71 -6.37
C ALA A 232 18.92 10.76 -5.60
N ASN A 233 18.80 11.67 -4.62
CA ASN A 233 17.60 11.82 -3.78
C ASN A 233 17.17 10.48 -3.14
N ALA A 234 15.94 10.01 -3.34
CA ALA A 234 15.42 8.84 -2.65
C ALA A 234 15.97 7.52 -3.24
N THR A 235 16.56 6.71 -2.37
CA THR A 235 17.16 5.40 -2.68
C THR A 235 16.80 4.38 -1.59
N GLY A 236 15.64 4.54 -0.96
CA GLY A 236 15.18 3.64 0.13
C GLY A 236 14.73 2.26 -0.35
N GLY A 237 14.70 2.05 -1.67
CA GLY A 237 14.45 0.77 -2.34
C GLY A 237 14.85 0.85 -3.80
N ILE A 238 14.72 -0.28 -4.49
CA ILE A 238 15.23 -0.44 -5.85
C ILE A 238 14.55 0.55 -6.81
N TRP A 239 15.31 1.13 -7.73
CA TRP A 239 14.77 2.03 -8.76
C TRP A 239 14.13 1.24 -9.90
N GLU A 240 12.96 1.68 -10.35
CA GLU A 240 12.12 1.03 -11.35
C GLU A 240 11.47 2.08 -12.28
N CYS A 241 10.94 1.62 -13.41
CA CYS A 241 10.11 2.39 -14.34
C CYS A 241 10.60 3.83 -14.61
N PRO A 242 11.80 4.02 -15.21
CA PRO A 242 12.28 5.34 -15.58
C PRO A 242 11.48 5.92 -16.76
N ASP A 243 11.32 7.24 -16.82
CA ASP A 243 10.85 7.95 -18.01
C ASP A 243 11.63 9.25 -18.21
N LEU A 244 11.99 9.57 -19.46
CA LEU A 244 12.76 10.78 -19.80
C LEU A 244 12.09 11.52 -20.95
N PHE A 245 11.67 12.75 -20.71
CA PHE A 245 10.98 13.56 -21.72
C PHE A 245 11.20 15.07 -21.53
N PRO A 246 11.11 15.87 -22.60
CA PRO A 246 11.14 17.32 -22.52
C PRO A 246 9.77 17.90 -22.16
N LEU A 247 9.76 19.05 -21.48
CA LEU A 247 8.59 19.88 -21.21
C LEU A 247 8.97 21.36 -21.31
N ALA A 248 8.09 22.15 -21.94
CA ALA A 248 8.16 23.61 -21.92
C ALA A 248 7.76 24.15 -20.54
N VAL A 249 8.56 25.05 -19.97
CA VAL A 249 8.25 25.73 -18.71
C VAL A 249 7.20 26.81 -18.97
N ASP A 250 6.08 26.75 -18.24
CA ASP A 250 4.91 27.62 -18.42
C ASP A 250 4.36 27.63 -19.87
N GLY A 251 4.63 26.55 -20.62
CA GLY A 251 4.25 26.43 -22.03
C GLY A 251 5.09 27.25 -23.02
N ASP A 252 6.22 27.82 -22.59
CA ASP A 252 7.14 28.55 -23.46
C ASP A 252 8.06 27.59 -24.25
N PRO A 253 7.89 27.45 -25.58
CA PRO A 253 8.70 26.54 -26.39
C PRO A 253 10.18 26.93 -26.47
N GLU A 254 10.54 28.17 -26.13
CA GLU A 254 11.94 28.62 -26.09
C GLU A 254 12.61 28.30 -24.75
N ASN A 255 11.85 27.81 -23.77
CA ASN A 255 12.32 27.44 -22.44
C ASN A 255 11.91 25.99 -22.11
N VAL A 256 12.64 25.04 -22.67
CA VAL A 256 12.42 23.60 -22.47
C VAL A 256 13.38 23.07 -21.42
N LYS A 257 12.85 22.27 -20.50
CA LYS A 257 13.62 21.44 -19.57
C LYS A 257 13.30 19.98 -19.78
N TRP A 258 14.24 19.11 -19.44
CA TRP A 258 14.04 17.67 -19.43
C TRP A 258 13.66 17.19 -18.02
N VAL A 259 12.78 16.20 -17.99
CA VAL A 259 12.32 15.57 -16.75
C VAL A 259 12.70 14.10 -16.78
N MET A 260 13.45 13.66 -15.78
CA MET A 260 13.69 12.25 -15.49
C MET A 260 12.75 11.82 -14.36
N VAL A 261 11.84 10.91 -14.65
CA VAL A 261 11.00 10.20 -13.67
C VAL A 261 11.71 8.92 -13.27
N ILE A 262 11.68 8.59 -11.97
CA ILE A 262 12.17 7.34 -11.40
C ILE A 262 11.13 6.86 -10.37
N ASN A 263 10.67 5.63 -10.49
CA ASN A 263 9.85 4.99 -9.47
C ASN A 263 10.74 4.13 -8.57
N MET A 264 10.30 3.81 -7.34
CA MET A 264 11.03 2.89 -6.45
C MET A 264 10.14 2.09 -5.52
N ASN A 265 10.64 0.94 -5.07
CA ASN A 265 10.00 0.12 -4.06
C ASN A 265 11.02 -0.68 -3.20
N PRO A 266 10.91 -0.67 -1.85
CA PRO A 266 10.14 0.29 -1.03
C PRO A 266 10.82 1.68 -1.03
N GLY A 267 10.53 2.53 -0.04
CA GLY A 267 11.20 3.82 0.16
C GLY A 267 10.44 5.05 -0.36
N GLY A 268 9.16 4.91 -0.69
CA GLY A 268 8.29 6.03 -1.01
C GLY A 268 8.00 6.95 0.19
N VAL A 269 7.67 8.23 -0.08
CA VAL A 269 7.42 9.26 0.95
C VAL A 269 6.34 8.86 1.97
N SER A 270 5.38 8.04 1.57
CA SER A 270 4.29 7.54 2.43
C SER A 270 4.44 6.07 2.84
N GLY A 271 5.56 5.43 2.49
CA GLY A 271 5.83 4.01 2.68
C GLY A 271 5.52 3.17 1.43
N GLY A 272 6.20 2.03 1.32
CA GLY A 272 6.10 1.15 0.16
C GLY A 272 6.60 1.82 -1.11
N SER A 273 5.85 1.66 -2.20
CA SER A 273 6.23 2.09 -3.53
C SER A 273 5.81 3.53 -3.88
N ALA A 274 6.66 4.32 -4.56
CA ALA A 274 6.32 5.68 -5.03
C ALA A 274 7.15 6.14 -6.25
N GLY A 275 6.77 7.27 -6.85
CA GLY A 275 7.50 7.93 -7.95
C GLY A 275 8.13 9.27 -7.56
N GLN A 276 9.40 9.48 -7.90
CA GLN A 276 10.10 10.77 -7.82
C GLN A 276 10.46 11.31 -9.21
N TYR A 277 10.80 12.60 -9.29
CA TYR A 277 11.26 13.20 -10.53
C TYR A 277 12.40 14.21 -10.34
N PHE A 278 13.13 14.43 -11.42
CA PHE A 278 14.24 15.37 -11.52
C PHE A 278 14.02 16.29 -12.72
N VAL A 279 14.20 17.59 -12.53
CA VAL A 279 14.19 18.57 -13.63
C VAL A 279 15.64 18.93 -13.94
N GLY A 280 15.97 19.02 -15.22
CA GLY A 280 17.30 19.36 -15.68
C GLY A 280 17.39 19.46 -17.20
N ASP A 281 18.54 19.07 -17.75
CA ASP A 281 18.82 19.14 -19.18
C ASP A 281 19.32 17.79 -19.71
N PHE A 282 19.00 17.48 -20.97
CA PHE A 282 19.53 16.31 -21.69
C PHE A 282 20.17 16.77 -22.99
N ASP A 283 21.49 16.55 -23.13
CA ASP A 283 22.27 16.99 -24.31
C ASP A 283 22.27 15.98 -25.47
N GLY A 284 21.41 14.96 -25.39
CA GLY A 284 21.39 13.80 -26.29
C GLY A 284 22.23 12.62 -25.79
N THR A 285 23.11 12.83 -24.82
CA THR A 285 23.96 11.79 -24.21
C THR A 285 23.75 11.69 -22.71
N THR A 286 23.77 12.81 -21.99
CA THR A 286 23.79 12.88 -20.52
C THR A 286 22.61 13.69 -20.02
N PHE A 287 21.87 13.14 -19.05
CA PHE A 287 20.90 13.90 -18.28
C PHE A 287 21.61 14.53 -17.08
N THR A 288 21.52 15.86 -16.94
CA THR A 288 22.10 16.62 -15.83
C THR A 288 20.97 17.24 -15.03
N SER A 289 20.79 16.78 -13.80
CA SER A 289 19.75 17.26 -12.89
C SER A 289 20.09 18.62 -12.27
N GLU A 290 19.10 19.51 -12.20
CA GLU A 290 19.16 20.78 -11.47
C GLU A 290 18.41 20.69 -10.12
N THR A 291 17.66 19.61 -9.88
CA THR A 291 16.82 19.45 -8.68
C THR A 291 17.27 18.33 -7.76
N THR A 292 18.41 17.70 -8.04
CA THR A 292 19.08 16.81 -7.08
C THR A 292 19.43 17.59 -5.82
N LYS A 293 18.98 17.10 -4.67
CA LYS A 293 19.24 17.71 -3.38
C LYS A 293 20.56 17.20 -2.83
N PRO A 294 21.34 18.05 -2.14
CA PRO A 294 22.45 17.55 -1.34
C PRO A 294 21.91 16.64 -0.24
N ALA A 295 22.73 15.68 0.21
CA ALA A 295 22.41 14.93 1.42
C ALA A 295 22.19 15.91 2.58
N PRO A 296 21.09 15.78 3.34
CA PRO A 296 20.85 16.68 4.46
C PRO A 296 21.91 16.49 5.54
N THR A 297 22.14 17.56 6.29
CA THR A 297 23.12 17.58 7.37
C THR A 297 22.40 17.79 8.70
N MET A 298 22.87 17.13 9.75
CA MET A 298 22.36 17.38 11.10
C MET A 298 22.54 18.86 11.46
N PRO A 299 21.52 19.56 11.99
CA PRO A 299 21.68 20.91 12.50
C PRO A 299 22.73 20.98 13.61
N GLU A 300 23.43 22.11 13.72
CA GLU A 300 24.39 22.35 14.79
C GLU A 300 23.70 22.25 16.16
N GLY A 301 24.32 21.52 17.08
CA GLY A 301 23.67 21.15 18.32
C GLY A 301 24.55 20.34 19.27
N LYS A 302 23.98 19.98 20.42
CA LYS A 302 24.62 19.12 21.41
C LYS A 302 24.31 17.65 21.11
N LEU A 303 25.30 16.92 20.61
CA LEU A 303 25.21 15.48 20.43
C LEU A 303 25.03 14.78 21.79
N LEU A 304 23.97 13.99 21.90
CA LEU A 304 23.67 13.11 23.04
C LEU A 304 24.19 11.70 22.80
N ALA A 305 23.96 11.15 21.60
CA ALA A 305 24.43 9.82 21.22
C ALA A 305 24.51 9.68 19.70
N GLY A 306 25.70 9.37 19.18
CA GLY A 306 25.91 9.00 17.77
C GLY A 306 26.65 7.68 17.60
N PHE A 307 26.79 6.87 18.66
CA PHE A 307 27.28 5.48 18.65
C PHE A 307 28.65 5.20 17.98
N ASN A 308 29.41 6.26 17.67
CA ASN A 308 30.66 6.23 16.93
C ASN A 308 31.87 5.69 17.71
N ASP A 309 31.77 5.57 19.04
CA ASP A 309 32.83 5.02 19.89
C ASP A 309 32.80 3.48 19.97
N GLY A 310 31.83 2.84 19.32
CA GLY A 310 31.65 1.40 19.29
C GLY A 310 31.05 0.83 20.58
N THR A 311 30.42 1.65 21.42
CA THR A 311 29.79 1.26 22.68
C THR A 311 28.39 1.83 22.83
N TYR A 312 27.60 1.24 23.74
CA TYR A 312 26.34 1.81 24.23
C TYR A 312 26.53 2.51 25.58
N ASN A 313 27.67 3.18 25.79
CA ASN A 313 27.92 3.92 27.04
C ASN A 313 26.81 4.95 27.28
N GLY A 314 26.28 4.99 28.50
CA GLY A 314 25.13 5.84 28.85
C GLY A 314 23.79 5.30 28.36
N TRP A 315 23.69 4.01 28.03
CA TRP A 315 22.44 3.33 27.71
C TRP A 315 22.32 2.02 28.48
N THR A 316 21.10 1.73 28.94
CA THR A 316 20.72 0.46 29.54
C THR A 316 19.95 -0.36 28.52
N VAL A 317 20.52 -1.50 28.10
CA VAL A 317 19.86 -2.45 27.19
C VAL A 317 19.16 -3.53 28.01
N THR A 318 17.87 -3.74 27.77
CA THR A 318 17.05 -4.77 28.42
C THR A 318 16.42 -5.64 27.35
N ASN A 319 16.85 -6.90 27.26
CA ASN A 319 16.39 -7.82 26.24
C ASN A 319 15.54 -8.94 26.83
N ASP A 320 14.63 -9.50 26.02
CA ASP A 320 13.88 -10.69 26.40
C ASP A 320 14.88 -11.82 26.75
N PRO A 321 14.80 -12.43 27.95
CA PRO A 321 15.66 -13.53 28.37
C PRO A 321 15.67 -14.74 27.42
N ALA A 322 14.63 -14.91 26.60
CA ALA A 322 14.54 -15.96 25.59
C ALA A 322 15.40 -15.70 24.34
N SER A 323 16.00 -14.51 24.21
CA SER A 323 16.80 -14.09 23.05
C SER A 323 18.21 -14.69 23.08
N GLY A 324 18.47 -15.70 22.23
CA GLY A 324 19.72 -16.47 22.19
C GLY A 324 21.00 -15.71 21.77
N GLU A 325 20.93 -14.41 21.45
CA GLU A 325 22.06 -13.59 20.96
C GLU A 325 22.30 -12.31 21.78
N GLY A 326 21.77 -12.25 23.00
CA GLY A 326 21.85 -11.04 23.81
C GLY A 326 20.88 -9.95 23.38
N GLY A 327 19.81 -10.32 22.67
CA GLY A 327 18.69 -9.46 22.26
C GLY A 327 18.87 -8.72 20.93
N PRO A 328 17.86 -7.96 20.49
CA PRO A 328 17.85 -7.34 19.16
C PRO A 328 18.96 -6.28 18.99
N PHE A 329 19.37 -5.61 20.07
CA PHE A 329 20.39 -4.57 20.02
C PHE A 329 21.84 -5.07 20.17
N GLY A 330 22.02 -6.34 20.57
CA GLY A 330 23.32 -6.90 20.93
C GLY A 330 24.04 -6.16 22.06
N ALA A 331 25.37 -6.34 22.12
CA ALA A 331 26.21 -5.75 23.18
C ALA A 331 26.90 -4.42 22.78
N LYS A 332 26.85 -4.04 21.50
CA LYS A 332 27.50 -2.83 20.96
C LYS A 332 26.81 -2.37 19.67
N PRO A 333 26.98 -1.09 19.27
CA PRO A 333 26.50 -0.57 17.99
C PRO A 333 26.95 -1.42 16.79
N ALA A 334 26.08 -1.50 15.77
CA ALA A 334 26.43 -2.09 14.47
C ALA A 334 27.23 -1.10 13.63
N GLY A 335 28.08 -1.58 12.73
CA GLY A 335 28.86 -0.73 11.81
C GLY A 335 28.17 -0.48 10.46
N GLY A 336 26.85 -0.58 10.41
CA GLY A 336 26.04 -0.59 9.18
C GLY A 336 25.23 -1.90 9.05
N THR A 337 25.12 -2.41 7.82
CA THR A 337 24.41 -3.65 7.49
C THR A 337 24.96 -4.87 8.23
N ILE A 338 24.06 -5.68 8.77
CA ILE A 338 24.40 -6.98 9.36
C ILE A 338 23.93 -8.13 8.46
N PRO A 339 24.49 -9.36 8.60
CA PRO A 339 24.18 -10.47 7.70
C PRO A 339 22.68 -10.79 7.64
N GLY A 340 22.13 -10.92 6.42
CA GLY A 340 20.71 -11.21 6.19
C GLY A 340 19.80 -9.98 6.08
N GLN A 341 20.34 -8.79 6.37
CA GLN A 341 19.64 -7.50 6.22
C GLN A 341 19.83 -6.92 4.82
N GLN A 342 18.92 -6.04 4.38
CA GLN A 342 19.15 -5.23 3.19
C GLN A 342 20.23 -4.15 3.48
N GLU A 343 20.71 -3.47 2.44
CA GLU A 343 21.75 -2.44 2.60
C GLU A 343 21.24 -1.27 3.46
N VAL A 344 21.97 -0.98 4.54
CA VAL A 344 21.65 0.07 5.51
C VAL A 344 22.37 1.34 5.10
N THR A 345 21.63 2.42 4.94
CA THR A 345 22.15 3.71 4.45
C THR A 345 21.61 4.87 5.30
N GLY A 346 22.19 6.06 5.15
CA GLY A 346 21.69 7.28 5.82
C GLY A 346 22.20 7.52 7.25
N TYR A 347 22.79 6.51 7.92
CA TYR A 347 23.46 6.69 9.22
C TYR A 347 24.77 7.50 9.10
N GLN A 348 25.28 8.03 10.21
CA GLN A 348 26.50 8.84 10.24
C GLN A 348 27.60 8.18 11.05
N GLY A 349 28.85 8.40 10.63
CA GLY A 349 30.03 7.92 11.33
C GLY A 349 30.23 6.40 11.24
N ALA A 350 30.64 5.79 12.35
CA ALA A 350 31.15 4.42 12.43
C ALA A 350 30.20 3.43 13.12
N GLY A 351 29.10 3.89 13.72
CA GLY A 351 28.16 3.00 14.38
C GLY A 351 26.75 3.54 14.49
N LEU A 352 25.76 2.65 14.56
CA LEU A 352 24.34 2.96 14.78
C LEU A 352 23.67 1.92 15.70
N VAL A 353 22.50 2.28 16.23
CA VAL A 353 21.57 1.28 16.80
C VAL A 353 20.90 0.56 15.64
N ASN A 354 21.07 -0.77 15.59
CA ASN A 354 20.45 -1.64 14.61
C ASN A 354 19.88 -2.85 15.35
N SER A 355 18.56 -2.96 15.39
CA SER A 355 17.89 -3.99 16.19
C SER A 355 17.62 -5.29 15.43
N PHE A 356 18.05 -5.41 14.16
CA PHE A 356 17.86 -6.61 13.34
C PHE A 356 18.74 -7.81 13.77
N LEU A 357 19.48 -7.72 14.88
CA LEU A 357 20.35 -8.81 15.32
C LEU A 357 19.50 -10.01 15.75
N GLY A 358 19.77 -11.18 15.16
CA GLY A 358 18.89 -12.35 15.30
C GLY A 358 17.64 -12.25 14.41
N PHE A 359 17.69 -11.42 13.36
CA PHE A 359 16.56 -11.07 12.49
C PHE A 359 15.50 -10.27 13.27
N ASP A 360 14.23 -10.38 12.87
CA ASP A 360 13.12 -9.73 13.56
C ASP A 360 12.69 -10.51 14.83
N GLN A 361 13.29 -11.64 15.17
CA GLN A 361 12.76 -12.50 16.25
C GLN A 361 12.99 -11.98 17.68
N PRO A 362 14.17 -11.48 18.07
CA PRO A 362 14.43 -11.02 19.43
C PRO A 362 13.68 -9.72 19.75
N THR A 363 13.24 -9.55 21.00
CA THR A 363 12.64 -8.28 21.46
C THR A 363 13.43 -7.69 22.62
N GLY A 364 13.34 -6.37 22.78
CA GLY A 364 14.05 -5.64 23.81
C GLY A 364 13.80 -4.15 23.80
N THR A 365 14.42 -3.46 24.75
CA THR A 365 14.45 -2.00 24.85
C THR A 365 15.85 -1.50 25.16
N MET A 366 16.14 -0.27 24.74
CA MET A 366 17.29 0.51 25.17
C MET A 366 16.79 1.81 25.80
N LEU A 367 17.34 2.18 26.95
CA LEU A 367 17.00 3.43 27.63
C LEU A 367 18.26 4.25 27.87
N SER A 368 18.30 5.49 27.41
CA SER A 368 19.42 6.40 27.63
C SER A 368 19.54 6.81 29.10
N ASP A 369 20.71 7.26 29.52
CA ASP A 369 20.87 8.05 30.73
C ASP A 369 20.01 9.33 30.65
N PRO A 370 19.52 9.85 31.79
CA PRO A 370 18.78 11.11 31.80
C PRO A 370 19.61 12.29 31.28
N PHE A 371 18.98 13.15 30.49
CA PHE A 371 19.54 14.42 30.04
C PHE A 371 18.57 15.57 30.30
N THR A 372 19.13 16.79 30.46
CA THR A 372 18.33 18.01 30.53
C THR A 372 17.94 18.47 29.14
N VAL A 373 16.66 18.83 28.93
CA VAL A 373 16.21 19.50 27.70
C VAL A 373 16.69 20.96 27.74
N GLU A 374 17.67 21.27 26.90
CA GLU A 374 18.36 22.57 26.85
C GLU A 374 18.02 23.37 25.59
N GLN A 375 17.59 22.72 24.51
CA GLN A 375 17.29 23.36 23.22
C GLN A 375 15.88 23.03 22.72
N ASP A 376 15.40 23.81 21.74
CA ASP A 376 14.01 23.73 21.27
C ASP A 376 13.66 22.41 20.55
N TYR A 377 14.65 21.71 19.99
CA TYR A 377 14.46 20.47 19.22
C TYR A 377 15.37 19.33 19.67
N LEU A 378 14.84 18.11 19.57
CA LEU A 378 15.63 16.88 19.57
C LEU A 378 15.56 16.27 18.18
N ASN A 379 16.69 16.22 17.50
CA ASN A 379 16.88 15.67 16.15
C ASN A 379 17.59 14.33 16.22
N PHE A 380 17.30 13.43 15.29
CA PHE A 380 17.95 12.12 15.16
C PHE A 380 17.66 11.52 13.79
N LEU A 381 18.35 10.45 13.47
CA LEU A 381 18.12 9.61 12.30
C LEU A 381 17.34 8.37 12.72
N VAL A 382 16.34 7.98 11.93
CA VAL A 382 15.53 6.78 12.19
C VAL A 382 15.21 6.03 10.90
N GLY A 383 15.27 4.71 10.96
CA GLY A 383 14.91 3.77 9.91
C GLY A 383 14.32 2.49 10.52
N GLY A 384 14.20 1.42 9.74
CA GLY A 384 13.56 0.16 10.15
C GLY A 384 12.03 0.22 10.05
N GLY A 385 11.36 -0.59 10.87
CA GLY A 385 9.94 -0.86 10.89
C GLY A 385 9.04 0.32 11.24
N LYS A 386 7.82 0.26 10.70
CA LYS A 386 6.72 1.20 10.92
C LYS A 386 5.66 0.57 11.83
N HIS A 387 6.06 0.06 12.99
CA HIS A 387 5.15 -0.53 13.98
C HIS A 387 4.93 0.46 15.13
N PRO A 388 3.87 1.30 15.07
CA PRO A 388 3.68 2.36 16.04
C PRO A 388 3.28 1.82 17.41
N ARG A 389 3.61 2.60 18.44
CA ARG A 389 3.14 2.38 19.80
C ARG A 389 1.61 2.43 19.90
N VAL A 390 0.99 1.33 20.29
CA VAL A 390 -0.46 1.26 20.53
C VAL A 390 -0.85 1.27 22.01
N SER A 391 0.07 0.93 22.92
CA SER A 391 -0.16 0.97 24.36
C SER A 391 1.14 1.04 25.16
N ASP A 392 1.03 1.25 26.48
CA ASP A 392 2.13 1.10 27.44
C ASP A 392 2.40 -0.37 27.83
N LYS A 393 1.55 -1.31 27.40
CA LYS A 393 1.59 -2.70 27.83
C LYS A 393 2.67 -3.47 27.05
N ARG A 394 3.64 -4.06 27.77
CA ARG A 394 4.80 -4.77 27.19
C ARG A 394 4.69 -6.28 27.21
N ASP A 395 3.82 -6.83 28.05
CA ASP A 395 3.59 -8.25 28.21
C ASP A 395 2.14 -8.63 27.87
N ASN A 396 1.84 -9.93 27.89
CA ASN A 396 0.48 -10.42 27.75
C ASN A 396 -0.21 -10.66 29.10
N LYS A 397 0.23 -10.05 30.20
CA LYS A 397 -0.39 -10.29 31.51
C LYS A 397 -1.90 -10.02 31.46
N ALA A 398 -2.66 -10.94 32.05
CA ALA A 398 -4.11 -10.84 32.10
C ALA A 398 -4.59 -9.60 32.87
N PRO A 399 -5.66 -8.92 32.40
CA PRO A 399 -6.33 -7.89 33.18
C PRO A 399 -6.88 -8.51 34.48
N ALA A 400 -7.03 -7.70 35.53
CA ALA A 400 -7.60 -8.20 36.77
C ALA A 400 -9.08 -8.57 36.56
N GLY A 401 -9.49 -9.78 36.94
CA GLY A 401 -10.85 -10.23 36.67
C GLY A 401 -11.11 -11.68 37.06
N GLU A 402 -12.25 -12.18 36.61
CA GLU A 402 -12.66 -13.57 36.75
C GLU A 402 -12.21 -14.35 35.51
N LEU A 403 -11.23 -15.24 35.68
CA LEU A 403 -10.80 -16.16 34.63
C LEU A 403 -11.91 -17.19 34.35
N LEU A 404 -12.31 -17.29 33.09
CA LEU A 404 -13.27 -18.27 32.62
C LEU A 404 -12.55 -19.53 32.12
N PHE A 405 -13.19 -20.67 32.31
CA PHE A 405 -12.76 -21.98 31.80
C PHE A 405 -11.31 -22.37 32.20
N ASP A 406 -10.84 -21.86 33.33
CA ASP A 406 -9.49 -22.05 33.87
C ASP A 406 -8.36 -21.74 32.85
N GLY A 407 -8.61 -20.82 31.91
CA GLY A 407 -7.66 -20.50 30.85
C GLY A 407 -7.35 -21.69 29.94
N PHE A 408 -8.25 -22.67 29.85
CA PHE A 408 -8.05 -23.93 29.12
C PHE A 408 -6.97 -24.85 29.72
N GLU A 409 -6.48 -24.57 30.93
CA GLU A 409 -5.50 -25.41 31.60
C GLU A 409 -6.17 -26.67 32.16
N VAL A 410 -6.26 -27.70 31.33
CA VAL A 410 -6.83 -29.00 31.69
C VAL A 410 -5.72 -29.98 32.11
N PRO A 411 -5.99 -30.94 33.01
CA PRO A 411 -5.06 -32.02 33.33
C PRO A 411 -4.64 -32.83 32.10
N GLU A 412 -3.41 -33.32 32.12
CA GLU A 412 -2.88 -34.21 31.06
C GLU A 412 -3.82 -35.41 30.82
N GLY A 413 -4.21 -35.61 29.55
CA GLY A 413 -5.10 -36.69 29.13
C GLY A 413 -6.60 -36.42 29.31
N SER A 414 -7.00 -35.21 29.70
CA SER A 414 -8.40 -34.73 29.64
C SER A 414 -8.62 -33.79 28.45
N ASP A 415 -9.88 -33.56 28.11
CA ASP A 415 -10.28 -32.70 26.99
C ASP A 415 -11.46 -31.79 27.37
N LEU A 416 -11.85 -30.85 26.51
CA LEU A 416 -12.90 -29.88 26.83
C LEU A 416 -14.31 -30.50 26.95
N SER A 417 -14.52 -31.75 26.50
CA SER A 417 -15.81 -32.45 26.67
C SER A 417 -16.09 -32.74 28.15
N ASP A 418 -15.04 -33.03 28.93
CA ASP A 418 -15.12 -33.23 30.39
C ASP A 418 -15.56 -31.95 31.13
N TYR A 419 -15.39 -30.79 30.49
CA TYR A 419 -15.72 -29.47 31.03
C TYR A 419 -16.96 -28.85 30.40
N GLY A 420 -17.78 -29.66 29.70
CA GLY A 420 -19.09 -29.26 29.19
C GLY A 420 -19.06 -28.40 27.93
N TRP A 421 -17.92 -28.32 27.24
CA TRP A 421 -17.88 -27.76 25.89
C TRP A 421 -18.59 -28.71 24.91
N THR A 422 -19.10 -28.14 23.83
CA THR A 422 -19.76 -28.88 22.75
C THR A 422 -19.25 -28.37 21.42
N GLY A 423 -19.23 -29.21 20.38
CA GLY A 423 -18.66 -28.79 19.11
C GLY A 423 -19.06 -29.64 17.92
N THR A 424 -18.57 -29.24 16.76
CA THR A 424 -18.84 -29.90 15.46
C THR A 424 -17.58 -29.90 14.61
N GLY A 425 -17.49 -30.82 13.64
CA GLY A 425 -16.37 -30.85 12.68
C GLY A 425 -15.06 -31.23 13.35
N SER A 426 -13.96 -30.59 12.95
CA SER A 426 -12.63 -30.81 13.52
C SER A 426 -12.44 -30.16 14.89
N LEU A 427 -13.30 -29.20 15.27
CA LEU A 427 -13.29 -28.50 16.56
C LEU A 427 -14.20 -29.17 17.61
N VAL A 428 -14.47 -30.47 17.48
CA VAL A 428 -15.14 -31.20 18.55
C VAL A 428 -14.30 -31.15 19.84
N PRO A 429 -14.90 -31.06 21.03
CA PRO A 429 -14.18 -30.79 22.28
C PRO A 429 -13.13 -31.85 22.64
N GLU A 430 -13.25 -33.08 22.14
CA GLU A 430 -12.28 -34.17 22.32
C GLU A 430 -10.93 -33.90 21.63
N ASN A 431 -10.89 -32.96 20.69
CA ASN A 431 -9.67 -32.50 20.03
C ASN A 431 -9.06 -31.26 20.72
N LEU A 432 -9.66 -30.77 21.81
CA LEU A 432 -9.29 -29.51 22.46
C LEU A 432 -9.13 -29.71 23.97
N PRO A 433 -8.31 -28.89 24.65
CA PRO A 433 -7.42 -27.87 24.09
C PRO A 433 -6.12 -28.51 23.57
N PHE A 434 -5.32 -27.76 22.82
CA PHE A 434 -4.03 -28.23 22.32
C PHE A 434 -2.93 -27.99 23.37
N ALA A 435 -2.08 -29.00 23.59
CA ALA A 435 -0.92 -28.91 24.49
C ALA A 435 0.29 -28.32 23.75
N GLY A 436 0.77 -27.16 24.21
CA GLY A 436 1.79 -26.35 23.55
C GLY A 436 1.26 -24.94 23.31
N GLY A 437 1.78 -23.97 24.07
CA GLY A 437 1.31 -22.59 24.02
C GLY A 437 1.55 -21.95 22.65
N GLY A 438 0.50 -21.37 22.06
CA GLY A 438 0.64 -20.50 20.90
C GLY A 438 1.58 -19.34 21.19
N ASN A 439 2.15 -18.71 20.17
CA ASN A 439 3.04 -17.57 20.35
C ASN A 439 2.34 -16.51 21.22
N MET A 440 2.95 -16.15 22.36
CA MET A 440 2.40 -15.23 23.38
C MET A 440 1.13 -15.69 24.14
N ALA A 441 0.84 -17.00 24.19
CA ALA A 441 -0.18 -17.57 25.07
C ALA A 441 0.21 -17.48 26.57
N ILE A 442 -0.76 -17.62 27.47
CA ILE A 442 -0.57 -17.68 28.92
C ILE A 442 -0.89 -19.09 29.41
N GLY A 443 0.15 -19.86 29.73
CA GLY A 443 0.00 -21.21 30.24
C GLY A 443 0.53 -22.25 29.26
N SER A 444 -0.06 -23.44 29.26
CA SER A 444 0.40 -24.59 28.49
C SER A 444 -0.63 -25.08 27.47
N HIS A 445 -1.87 -24.60 27.54
CA HIS A 445 -2.95 -25.03 26.66
C HIS A 445 -3.64 -23.86 25.96
N VAL A 446 -4.06 -24.08 24.73
CA VAL A 446 -4.82 -23.09 23.95
C VAL A 446 -5.92 -23.78 23.14
N ILE A 447 -6.96 -23.04 22.76
CA ILE A 447 -7.74 -23.45 21.60
C ILE A 447 -6.94 -23.07 20.37
N ASN A 448 -6.56 -24.05 19.55
CA ASN A 448 -5.85 -23.84 18.30
C ASN A 448 -6.53 -24.63 17.20
N THR A 449 -7.15 -23.94 16.24
CA THR A 449 -7.92 -24.59 15.17
C THR A 449 -7.03 -25.08 14.01
N TYR A 450 -5.74 -24.75 14.01
CA TYR A 450 -4.77 -25.26 13.03
C TYR A 450 -4.33 -26.69 13.36
N GLU A 451 -4.06 -26.99 14.63
CA GLU A 451 -3.42 -28.24 15.07
C GLU A 451 -4.42 -29.41 15.25
N VAL A 452 -5.72 -29.20 15.01
CA VAL A 452 -6.73 -30.24 15.16
C VAL A 452 -6.68 -31.28 14.02
N GLY A 453 -6.98 -32.54 14.34
CA GLY A 453 -7.06 -33.61 13.36
C GLY A 453 -5.70 -33.93 12.71
N ALA A 454 -5.57 -33.68 11.40
CA ALA A 454 -4.32 -33.87 10.66
C ALA A 454 -3.42 -32.63 10.63
N GLY A 455 -3.85 -31.54 11.30
CA GLY A 455 -3.27 -30.22 11.15
C GLY A 455 -3.74 -29.49 9.89
N GLY A 456 -3.45 -28.19 9.81
CA GLY A 456 -3.59 -27.36 8.61
C GLY A 456 -4.70 -26.32 8.64
N ASP A 457 -4.62 -25.38 7.69
CA ASP A 457 -5.54 -24.24 7.54
C ASP A 457 -6.94 -24.61 7.01
N ASP A 458 -7.21 -25.87 6.68
CA ASP A 458 -8.48 -26.32 6.08
C ASP A 458 -9.40 -27.04 7.08
N GLN A 459 -9.03 -27.06 8.37
CA GLN A 459 -9.82 -27.67 9.41
C GLN A 459 -11.00 -26.78 9.79
N MET A 460 -12.22 -27.33 9.77
CA MET A 460 -13.43 -26.54 10.02
C MET A 460 -14.31 -27.19 11.10
N GLY A 461 -15.03 -26.36 11.85
CA GLY A 461 -15.86 -26.77 12.95
C GLY A 461 -16.29 -25.63 13.86
N THR A 462 -16.91 -25.98 14.98
CA THR A 462 -17.24 -25.02 16.04
C THR A 462 -16.96 -25.63 17.40
N ALA A 463 -16.56 -24.82 18.37
CA ALA A 463 -16.47 -25.18 19.78
C ALA A 463 -17.23 -24.14 20.61
N THR A 464 -18.23 -24.57 21.38
CA THR A 464 -19.10 -23.71 22.19
C THR A 464 -18.95 -24.06 23.67
N SER A 465 -18.70 -23.04 24.49
CA SER A 465 -18.52 -23.17 25.92
C SER A 465 -19.80 -23.58 26.67
N PRO A 466 -19.67 -24.05 27.92
CA PRO A 466 -20.75 -24.00 28.91
C PRO A 466 -21.30 -22.58 29.07
N GLU A 467 -22.49 -22.50 29.65
CA GLU A 467 -23.13 -21.23 29.98
C GLU A 467 -22.49 -20.59 31.22
N PHE A 468 -22.29 -19.27 31.17
CA PHE A 468 -21.80 -18.48 32.30
C PHE A 468 -22.62 -17.17 32.41
N ALA A 469 -22.61 -16.55 33.58
CA ALA A 469 -23.26 -15.26 33.80
C ALA A 469 -22.27 -14.12 33.48
N ILE A 470 -22.74 -13.11 32.75
CA ILE A 470 -21.98 -11.86 32.54
C ILE A 470 -22.06 -11.05 33.83
N THR A 471 -20.91 -10.79 34.46
CA THR A 471 -20.83 -10.07 35.75
C THR A 471 -20.01 -8.78 35.68
N LYS A 472 -19.38 -8.51 34.54
CA LYS A 472 -18.42 -7.43 34.33
C LYS A 472 -18.71 -6.63 33.06
N LYS A 473 -18.10 -5.44 32.97
CA LYS A 473 -18.24 -4.54 31.81
C LYS A 473 -17.62 -5.08 30.53
N ARG A 474 -16.62 -5.97 30.63
CA ARG A 474 -15.92 -6.53 29.47
C ARG A 474 -15.63 -8.00 29.65
N ILE A 475 -15.47 -8.68 28.52
CA ILE A 475 -14.84 -10.00 28.46
C ILE A 475 -13.60 -9.85 27.58
N GLY A 476 -12.42 -9.88 28.20
CA GLY A 476 -11.14 -9.88 27.51
C GLY A 476 -10.69 -11.29 27.16
N MET A 477 -9.96 -11.46 26.06
CA MET A 477 -9.36 -12.74 25.68
C MET A 477 -8.12 -12.52 24.80
N LEU A 478 -7.20 -13.48 24.83
CA LEU A 478 -6.09 -13.54 23.88
C LEU A 478 -6.55 -14.21 22.60
N ILE A 479 -6.43 -13.51 21.47
CA ILE A 479 -6.76 -14.05 20.15
C ILE A 479 -5.54 -13.87 19.24
N GLY A 480 -5.16 -14.94 18.55
CA GLY A 480 -4.23 -14.93 17.43
C GLY A 480 -4.83 -15.64 16.21
N GLY A 481 -4.01 -15.95 15.23
CA GLY A 481 -4.43 -16.55 13.97
C GLY A 481 -5.14 -15.56 13.05
N GLY A 482 -5.91 -16.10 12.12
CA GLY A 482 -6.53 -15.38 11.02
C GLY A 482 -7.87 -14.74 11.30
N HIS A 483 -8.36 -14.09 10.26
CA HIS A 483 -9.71 -13.55 10.19
C HIS A 483 -10.23 -13.61 8.75
N ARG A 484 -11.55 -13.62 8.58
CA ARG A 484 -12.22 -13.66 7.26
C ARG A 484 -13.07 -12.42 6.99
N ARG A 485 -12.53 -11.23 7.32
CA ARG A 485 -13.21 -9.95 7.02
C ARG A 485 -13.44 -9.74 5.52
N ASN A 486 -12.64 -10.37 4.66
CA ASN A 486 -12.66 -10.19 3.20
C ASN A 486 -13.47 -11.26 2.45
N ASP A 487 -13.92 -12.34 3.12
CA ASP A 487 -14.75 -13.38 2.52
C ASP A 487 -15.90 -13.71 3.49
N PRO A 488 -17.06 -13.03 3.39
CA PRO A 488 -18.17 -13.24 4.32
C PRO A 488 -18.83 -14.61 4.16
N SER A 489 -18.44 -15.41 3.15
CA SER A 489 -18.89 -16.80 3.02
C SER A 489 -18.14 -17.76 3.95
N GLN A 490 -16.97 -17.34 4.45
CA GLN A 490 -16.19 -18.05 5.46
C GLN A 490 -16.29 -17.33 6.80
N LYS A 491 -16.31 -18.09 7.89
CA LYS A 491 -16.34 -17.53 9.25
C LYS A 491 -15.15 -18.02 10.03
N LEU A 492 -14.35 -17.10 10.53
CA LEU A 492 -13.22 -17.39 11.39
C LEU A 492 -13.22 -16.36 12.52
N GLU A 493 -13.87 -16.72 13.63
CA GLU A 493 -14.20 -15.78 14.70
C GLU A 493 -14.54 -16.47 16.03
N VAL A 494 -14.34 -15.74 17.12
CA VAL A 494 -14.87 -15.99 18.45
C VAL A 494 -16.14 -15.16 18.60
N GLN A 495 -17.26 -15.80 18.93
CA GLN A 495 -18.57 -15.17 19.08
C GLN A 495 -18.99 -15.13 20.55
N LEU A 496 -19.55 -13.99 20.97
CA LEU A 496 -20.31 -13.88 22.20
C LEU A 496 -21.80 -14.15 21.91
N LEU A 497 -22.35 -15.17 22.56
CA LEU A 497 -23.77 -15.49 22.48
C LEU A 497 -24.46 -15.11 23.77
N VAL A 498 -25.44 -14.20 23.72
CA VAL A 498 -26.29 -13.84 24.87
C VAL A 498 -27.71 -14.34 24.60
N ASN A 499 -28.25 -15.15 25.51
CA ASN A 499 -29.54 -15.82 25.34
C ASN A 499 -29.69 -16.58 23.99
N GLY A 500 -28.58 -17.14 23.48
CA GLY A 500 -28.53 -17.91 22.25
C GLY A 500 -28.38 -17.10 20.95
N ALA A 501 -28.40 -15.76 21.01
CA ALA A 501 -28.13 -14.90 19.86
C ALA A 501 -26.67 -14.41 19.88
N VAL A 502 -26.01 -14.39 18.72
CA VAL A 502 -24.69 -13.76 18.57
C VAL A 502 -24.88 -12.25 18.68
N VAL A 503 -24.25 -11.64 19.69
CA VAL A 503 -24.32 -10.18 19.92
C VAL A 503 -23.05 -9.46 19.50
N GLU A 504 -21.92 -10.17 19.50
CA GLU A 504 -20.61 -9.63 19.12
C GLU A 504 -19.69 -10.76 18.63
N SER A 505 -18.70 -10.44 17.80
CA SER A 505 -17.65 -11.37 17.40
C SER A 505 -16.29 -10.68 17.23
N LEU A 506 -15.22 -11.43 17.47
CA LEU A 506 -13.82 -11.02 17.33
C LEU A 506 -13.06 -12.08 16.54
N ALA A 507 -11.98 -11.70 15.87
CA ALA A 507 -11.10 -12.63 15.15
C ALA A 507 -9.64 -12.27 15.39
N GLY A 508 -8.70 -13.08 14.90
CA GLY A 508 -7.27 -12.76 14.94
C GLY A 508 -6.89 -11.60 14.00
N ASP A 509 -5.60 -11.29 13.92
CA ASP A 509 -5.05 -10.23 13.05
C ASP A 509 -4.19 -10.79 11.90
N ASN A 510 -4.42 -12.05 11.51
CA ASN A 510 -3.53 -12.81 10.61
C ASN A 510 -2.09 -12.85 11.16
N ALA A 511 -1.95 -13.11 12.45
CA ALA A 511 -0.68 -13.11 13.16
C ALA A 511 -0.57 -14.37 14.04
N GLY A 512 0.64 -14.94 14.13
CA GLY A 512 0.87 -16.10 14.97
C GLY A 512 0.82 -15.73 16.46
N ALA A 513 1.27 -14.51 16.77
CA ALA A 513 1.24 -13.96 18.12
C ALA A 513 -0.20 -13.64 18.57
N MET A 514 -0.57 -14.11 19.75
CA MET A 514 -1.85 -13.80 20.39
C MET A 514 -1.78 -12.43 21.08
N ASN A 515 -2.87 -11.65 21.00
CA ASN A 515 -2.97 -10.36 21.69
C ASN A 515 -4.37 -10.14 22.28
N TRP A 516 -4.47 -9.22 23.23
CA TRP A 516 -5.69 -8.95 23.98
C TRP A 516 -6.74 -8.25 23.11
N LYS A 517 -7.93 -8.84 23.07
CA LYS A 517 -9.15 -8.25 22.49
C LYS A 517 -10.28 -8.37 23.50
N SER A 518 -11.35 -7.59 23.33
CA SER A 518 -12.47 -7.66 24.27
C SER A 518 -13.82 -7.36 23.66
N PHE A 519 -14.84 -8.02 24.20
CA PHE A 519 -16.25 -7.65 24.03
C PHE A 519 -16.66 -6.58 25.04
N ASP A 520 -17.53 -5.66 24.64
CA ASP A 520 -18.25 -4.76 25.57
C ASP A 520 -19.52 -5.45 26.04
N THR A 521 -19.57 -5.76 27.34
CA THR A 521 -20.66 -6.51 27.95
C THR A 521 -21.47 -5.69 28.94
N GLU A 522 -21.27 -4.37 29.02
CA GLU A 522 -21.98 -3.52 29.98
C GLU A 522 -23.51 -3.59 29.79
N ALA A 523 -23.98 -3.64 28.54
CA ALA A 523 -25.40 -3.77 28.21
C ALA A 523 -26.01 -5.14 28.57
N TYR A 524 -25.19 -6.16 28.83
CA TYR A 524 -25.61 -7.54 29.03
C TYR A 524 -25.40 -8.03 30.47
N ASN A 525 -25.06 -7.14 31.40
CA ASN A 525 -24.79 -7.48 32.79
C ASN A 525 -25.95 -8.28 33.43
N GLY A 526 -25.62 -9.40 34.06
CA GLY A 526 -26.54 -10.34 34.68
C GLY A 526 -27.22 -11.33 33.73
N GLN A 527 -26.96 -11.27 32.42
CA GLN A 527 -27.51 -12.23 31.45
C GLN A 527 -26.58 -13.44 31.28
N ASN A 528 -27.17 -14.56 30.84
CA ASN A 528 -26.42 -15.77 30.55
C ASN A 528 -25.83 -15.72 29.14
N ALA A 529 -24.58 -16.15 29.04
CA ALA A 529 -23.81 -16.12 27.82
C ALA A 529 -23.01 -17.40 27.56
N ARG A 530 -22.57 -17.56 26.31
CA ARG A 530 -21.61 -18.58 25.86
C ARG A 530 -20.60 -17.95 24.94
N ILE A 531 -19.39 -18.50 24.93
CA ILE A 531 -18.38 -18.25 23.91
C ILE A 531 -18.46 -19.34 22.86
N ARG A 532 -18.42 -18.98 21.58
CA ARG A 532 -18.30 -19.94 20.48
C ARG A 532 -17.15 -19.59 19.57
N VAL A 533 -16.20 -20.50 19.43
CA VAL A 533 -15.18 -20.46 18.37
C VAL A 533 -15.78 -21.06 17.11
N VAL A 534 -15.68 -20.33 16.01
CA VAL A 534 -16.16 -20.74 14.68
C VAL A 534 -14.98 -20.73 13.72
N ASP A 535 -14.71 -21.89 13.14
CA ASP A 535 -13.78 -22.04 12.04
C ASP A 535 -14.50 -22.68 10.85
N GLN A 536 -14.72 -21.91 9.80
CA GLN A 536 -15.30 -22.33 8.53
C GLN A 536 -14.44 -21.78 7.39
N ALA A 537 -13.14 -21.62 7.66
CA ALA A 537 -12.18 -21.04 6.76
C ALA A 537 -11.25 -22.11 6.17
N THR A 538 -10.75 -21.86 4.96
CA THR A 538 -9.74 -22.68 4.30
C THR A 538 -8.66 -21.81 3.67
N GLY A 539 -7.47 -22.36 3.40
CA GLY A 539 -6.32 -21.65 2.86
C GLY A 539 -5.64 -20.70 3.86
N GLY A 540 -4.55 -20.03 3.46
CA GLY A 540 -3.68 -19.25 4.36
C GLY A 540 -4.40 -18.47 5.46
N TRP A 541 -3.93 -18.63 6.71
CA TRP A 541 -4.57 -18.09 7.92
C TRP A 541 -6.01 -18.58 8.12
N GLY A 542 -6.33 -19.78 7.66
CA GLY A 542 -7.62 -20.45 7.86
C GLY A 542 -7.73 -21.09 9.24
N HIS A 543 -7.20 -20.43 10.26
CA HIS A 543 -7.19 -20.94 11.63
C HIS A 543 -7.19 -19.79 12.64
N LEU A 544 -7.61 -20.04 13.87
CA LEU A 544 -7.62 -19.09 14.97
C LEU A 544 -7.01 -19.74 16.22
N THR A 545 -6.33 -18.93 17.02
CA THR A 545 -5.91 -19.31 18.37
C THR A 545 -6.66 -18.47 19.38
N LEU A 546 -7.13 -19.11 20.46
CA LEU A 546 -7.87 -18.46 21.55
C LEU A 546 -7.35 -18.96 22.89
N ASP A 547 -7.08 -18.02 23.79
CA ASP A 547 -6.56 -18.30 25.13
C ASP A 547 -7.09 -17.27 26.15
N HIS A 548 -7.05 -17.63 27.43
CA HIS A 548 -7.16 -16.76 28.59
C HIS A 548 -8.35 -15.77 28.57
N ILE A 549 -9.57 -16.30 28.68
CA ILE A 549 -10.81 -15.50 28.68
C ILE A 549 -11.10 -14.97 30.09
N VAL A 550 -11.22 -13.65 30.25
CA VAL A 550 -11.37 -12.99 31.56
C VAL A 550 -12.54 -12.01 31.54
N GLN A 551 -13.48 -12.15 32.49
CA GLN A 551 -14.46 -11.09 32.76
C GLN A 551 -13.79 -9.99 33.60
N THR A 552 -13.82 -8.74 33.14
CA THR A 552 -13.13 -7.63 33.82
C THR A 552 -13.87 -6.30 33.72
N ASP A 553 -13.74 -5.46 34.76
CA ASP A 553 -14.16 -4.06 34.73
C ASP A 553 -13.04 -3.14 34.22
N GLU A 554 -11.80 -3.66 34.14
CA GLU A 554 -10.64 -2.94 33.63
C GLU A 554 -10.74 -2.78 32.11
N GLU A 555 -9.96 -1.84 31.59
CA GLU A 555 -9.74 -1.72 30.17
C GLU A 555 -8.88 -2.88 29.69
N VAL A 556 -9.28 -3.51 28.58
CA VAL A 556 -8.52 -4.59 27.97
C VAL A 556 -7.68 -3.98 26.86
N VAL A 557 -6.41 -3.77 27.17
CA VAL A 557 -5.47 -3.09 26.27
C VAL A 557 -4.54 -4.13 25.63
N PRO A 558 -4.33 -4.10 24.30
CA PRO A 558 -3.37 -4.97 23.63
C PRO A 558 -1.94 -4.66 24.10
N ARG A 559 -1.08 -5.67 24.08
CA ARG A 559 0.37 -5.46 24.17
C ARG A 559 0.82 -4.64 22.95
N SER A 560 1.71 -3.68 23.17
CA SER A 560 2.40 -2.93 22.12
C SER A 560 3.49 -3.79 21.50
N ASP A 561 3.39 -4.06 20.20
CA ASP A 561 4.38 -4.74 19.36
C ASP A 561 5.23 -3.73 18.56
N GLU A 562 5.54 -2.59 19.19
CA GLU A 562 6.13 -1.44 18.51
C GLU A 562 7.61 -1.62 18.16
N THR A 563 8.02 -0.94 17.09
CA THR A 563 9.42 -0.65 16.72
C THR A 563 9.57 0.87 16.68
N THR A 564 10.06 1.46 17.77
CA THR A 564 9.96 2.91 17.97
C THR A 564 11.20 3.51 18.62
N VAL A 565 11.32 4.82 18.41
CA VAL A 565 12.09 5.73 19.24
C VAL A 565 11.09 6.61 20.00
N ASN A 566 11.23 6.65 21.32
CA ASN A 566 10.33 7.30 22.26
C ASN A 566 11.07 8.37 23.06
N LEU A 567 10.42 9.52 23.29
CA LEU A 567 10.87 10.51 24.27
C LEU A 567 10.12 10.27 25.58
N VAL A 568 10.85 10.07 26.67
CA VAL A 568 10.30 9.88 28.01
C VAL A 568 10.61 11.10 28.86
N VAL A 569 9.56 11.74 29.41
CA VAL A 569 9.67 12.88 30.35
C VAL A 569 8.77 12.57 31.54
N ASP A 570 9.27 12.77 32.76
CA ASP A 570 8.52 12.47 34.01
C ASP A 570 7.95 11.02 34.04
N HIS A 571 8.72 10.05 33.53
CA HIS A 571 8.33 8.63 33.37
C HIS A 571 7.16 8.36 32.42
N GLN A 572 6.79 9.33 31.59
CA GLN A 572 5.76 9.17 30.58
C GLN A 572 6.35 9.31 29.18
N THR A 573 5.98 8.41 28.27
CA THR A 573 6.26 8.58 26.85
C THR A 573 5.45 9.76 26.31
N VAL A 574 6.14 10.84 25.94
CA VAL A 574 5.51 12.10 25.48
C VAL A 574 5.61 12.31 23.98
N ARG A 575 6.52 11.59 23.31
CA ARG A 575 6.66 11.52 21.85
C ARG A 575 7.07 10.11 21.44
N THR A 576 6.65 9.69 20.25
CA THR A 576 7.01 8.41 19.64
C THR A 576 7.21 8.64 18.15
N ILE A 577 8.14 7.91 17.55
CA ILE A 577 8.32 7.83 16.10
C ILE A 577 8.77 6.42 15.73
N THR A 578 8.41 5.98 14.54
CA THR A 578 8.86 4.72 13.95
C THR A 578 9.83 4.99 12.80
N GLY A 579 10.41 3.93 12.24
CA GLY A 579 10.94 3.98 10.88
C GLY A 579 9.80 4.01 9.84
N SER A 580 10.17 3.76 8.58
CA SER A 580 9.24 3.79 7.44
C SER A 580 9.25 2.49 6.61
N ASN A 581 9.54 1.35 7.26
CA ASN A 581 9.84 0.07 6.60
C ASN A 581 10.98 0.23 5.58
N SER A 582 12.11 0.80 6.02
CA SER A 582 13.27 1.04 5.17
C SER A 582 14.57 0.91 5.94
N GLU A 583 15.59 0.30 5.34
CA GLU A 583 16.95 0.30 5.87
C GLU A 583 17.70 1.64 5.66
N SER A 584 17.06 2.61 5.02
CA SER A 584 17.59 3.96 4.89
C SER A 584 17.08 4.82 6.04
N LEU A 585 17.99 5.36 6.86
CA LEU A 585 17.63 6.28 7.93
C LEU A 585 17.36 7.68 7.36
N ASP A 586 16.27 8.31 7.81
CA ASP A 586 15.96 9.71 7.51
C ASP A 586 15.86 10.55 8.79
N PHE A 587 15.98 11.87 8.62
CA PHE A 587 15.93 12.80 9.75
C PHE A 587 14.52 12.89 10.35
N ALA A 588 14.48 12.70 11.66
CA ALA A 588 13.36 12.98 12.53
C ALA A 588 13.67 14.19 13.43
N SER A 589 12.62 14.90 13.84
CA SER A 589 12.74 16.02 14.77
C SER A 589 11.50 16.14 15.65
N TRP A 590 11.71 16.32 16.95
CA TRP A 590 10.66 16.70 17.89
C TRP A 590 10.89 18.13 18.38
N ASN A 591 9.86 18.96 18.30
CA ASN A 591 9.80 20.20 19.08
C ASN A 591 9.56 19.83 20.56
N VAL A 592 10.57 20.12 21.39
CA VAL A 592 10.62 19.80 22.82
C VAL A 592 10.68 21.05 23.69
N LYS A 593 10.44 22.23 23.12
CA LYS A 593 10.46 23.53 23.81
C LYS A 593 9.61 23.55 25.09
N GLU A 594 8.48 22.86 25.08
CA GLU A 594 7.57 22.75 26.23
C GLU A 594 8.17 21.97 27.43
N PHE A 595 9.23 21.20 27.20
CA PHE A 595 9.95 20.42 28.21
C PHE A 595 11.26 21.09 28.66
N ALA A 596 11.54 22.33 28.23
CA ALA A 596 12.77 23.04 28.58
C ALA A 596 13.06 23.01 30.10
N GLY A 597 14.28 22.59 30.45
CA GLY A 597 14.75 22.44 31.83
C GLY A 597 14.32 21.16 32.56
N LYS A 598 13.45 20.32 31.96
CA LYS A 598 13.10 19.01 32.52
C LYS A 598 14.17 17.96 32.23
N GLN A 599 14.16 16.89 33.02
CA GLN A 599 14.89 15.66 32.70
C GLN A 599 14.09 14.83 31.71
N ALA A 600 14.77 14.30 30.70
CA ALA A 600 14.23 13.43 29.68
C ALA A 600 15.15 12.23 29.45
N GLN A 601 14.61 11.17 28.86
CA GLN A 601 15.34 10.00 28.39
C GLN A 601 14.84 9.64 26.98
N ILE A 602 15.71 9.01 26.19
CA ILE A 602 15.33 8.37 24.94
C ILE A 602 15.17 6.88 25.21
N GLU A 603 14.02 6.33 24.83
CA GLU A 603 13.76 4.89 24.85
C GLU A 603 13.66 4.39 23.41
N ILE A 604 14.45 3.39 23.04
CA ILE A 604 14.35 2.71 21.75
C ILE A 604 13.77 1.33 22.01
N VAL A 605 12.75 0.95 21.26
CA VAL A 605 11.99 -0.28 21.51
C VAL A 605 11.91 -1.11 20.25
N ASP A 606 12.14 -2.40 20.42
CA ASP A 606 11.85 -3.42 19.43
C ASP A 606 11.05 -4.53 20.11
N ASN A 607 9.73 -4.57 19.87
CA ASN A 607 8.83 -5.56 20.45
C ASN A 607 7.99 -6.31 19.40
N ASN A 608 8.42 -6.25 18.15
CA ASN A 608 7.77 -6.90 17.02
C ASN A 608 8.56 -8.15 16.63
N ARG A 609 7.87 -9.21 16.17
CA ARG A 609 8.53 -10.45 15.72
C ARG A 609 8.29 -10.79 14.25
N GLU A 610 7.53 -9.95 13.58
CA GLU A 610 7.06 -10.15 12.21
C GLU A 610 7.91 -9.31 11.24
N GLY A 611 7.53 -9.25 9.97
CA GLY A 611 8.31 -8.53 8.95
C GLY A 611 8.53 -7.05 9.29
N TRP A 612 9.76 -6.57 9.04
CA TRP A 612 10.23 -5.26 9.48
C TRP A 612 10.16 -5.07 11.00
N GLY A 613 10.23 -6.16 11.77
CA GLY A 613 10.27 -6.14 13.23
C GLY A 613 11.64 -5.75 13.78
N HIS A 614 12.15 -4.60 13.33
CA HIS A 614 13.39 -4.00 13.83
C HIS A 614 13.34 -2.48 13.67
N ILE A 615 14.21 -1.75 14.36
CA ILE A 615 14.37 -0.30 14.32
C ILE A 615 15.85 0.07 14.13
N LEU A 616 16.09 1.10 13.32
CA LEU A 616 17.40 1.73 13.18
C LEU A 616 17.37 3.12 13.77
N ALA A 617 18.39 3.51 14.53
CA ALA A 617 18.46 4.87 15.08
C ALA A 617 19.91 5.36 15.22
N ASP A 618 20.12 6.66 15.00
CA ASP A 618 21.44 7.27 15.08
C ASP A 618 21.37 8.79 15.36
N GLU A 619 22.51 9.39 15.75
CA GLU A 619 22.75 10.84 15.84
C GLU A 619 21.71 11.65 16.68
N PHE A 620 21.38 11.21 17.89
CA PHE A 620 20.54 11.98 18.80
C PHE A 620 21.20 13.31 19.20
N THR A 621 20.64 14.43 18.75
CA THR A 621 21.22 15.77 18.89
C THR A 621 20.17 16.79 19.33
N GLN A 622 20.41 17.48 20.46
CA GLN A 622 19.63 18.67 20.79
C GLN A 622 20.07 19.84 19.90
N SER A 623 19.13 20.66 19.41
CA SER A 623 19.43 21.84 18.61
C SER A 623 18.31 22.87 18.72
N ASP A 624 18.61 24.14 18.44
CA ASP A 624 17.58 25.19 18.30
C ASP A 624 16.96 25.21 16.89
N THR A 625 17.38 24.29 16.00
CA THR A 625 16.86 24.12 14.65
C THR A 625 16.41 22.69 14.43
N ALA A 626 15.20 22.52 13.87
CA ALA A 626 14.70 21.21 13.46
C ALA A 626 15.51 20.65 12.28
N ALA A 627 15.89 19.38 12.36
CA ALA A 627 16.34 18.64 11.20
C ALA A 627 15.19 18.48 10.21
N GLN A 628 15.50 18.48 8.92
CA GLN A 628 14.52 18.32 7.85
C GLN A 628 14.66 16.95 7.23
N SER A 629 13.55 16.21 7.14
CA SER A 629 13.47 14.96 6.39
C SER A 629 13.94 15.19 4.94
N SER A 630 14.82 14.30 4.48
CA SER A 630 15.27 14.27 3.09
C SER A 630 14.09 13.99 2.18
N LEU A 631 13.26 13.01 2.55
CA LEU A 631 12.11 12.59 1.77
C LEU A 631 11.12 13.75 1.57
N GLU A 632 10.85 14.55 2.60
CA GLU A 632 9.95 15.72 2.46
C GLU A 632 10.52 16.83 1.56
N SER A 633 11.84 16.85 1.35
CA SER A 633 12.50 17.86 0.51
C SER A 633 12.56 17.49 -0.97
N TYR A 634 12.33 16.21 -1.30
CA TYR A 634 12.43 15.69 -2.65
C TYR A 634 11.18 16.00 -3.48
N ASP A 635 11.36 15.93 -4.80
CA ASP A 635 10.33 16.21 -5.78
C ASP A 635 9.61 14.90 -6.13
N TRP A 636 8.48 14.64 -5.46
CA TRP A 636 7.63 13.45 -5.68
C TRP A 636 6.58 13.69 -6.77
N LEU A 637 6.30 12.66 -7.56
CA LEU A 637 5.17 12.64 -8.48
C LEU A 637 3.84 12.60 -7.72
N ASP A 638 3.78 11.92 -6.59
CA ASP A 638 2.58 11.82 -5.79
C ASP A 638 2.97 11.54 -4.34
N TYR A 639 2.18 12.05 -3.39
CA TYR A 639 2.42 11.89 -1.96
C TYR A 639 1.52 10.81 -1.33
N GLY A 640 0.58 10.24 -2.09
CA GLY A 640 -0.23 9.11 -1.64
C GLY A 640 0.53 7.80 -1.70
N ARG A 641 -0.09 6.72 -1.23
CA ARG A 641 0.50 5.37 -1.31
C ARG A 641 0.26 4.69 -2.64
N ASP A 642 -0.77 5.08 -3.38
CA ASP A 642 -1.29 4.31 -4.52
C ASP A 642 -1.07 5.02 -5.85
N TYR A 643 0.17 5.46 -6.13
CA TYR A 643 0.56 6.02 -7.43
C TYR A 643 2.00 5.61 -7.78
N TYR A 644 2.13 4.44 -8.41
CA TYR A 644 3.40 3.80 -8.71
C TYR A 644 3.60 3.49 -10.20
N ALA A 645 4.82 3.11 -10.59
CA ALA A 645 5.19 2.72 -11.96
C ALA A 645 4.72 3.73 -13.01
N SER A 646 4.74 5.01 -12.65
CA SER A 646 4.12 6.06 -13.45
C SER A 646 4.99 6.41 -14.64
N VAL A 647 4.45 6.21 -15.83
CA VAL A 647 5.13 6.46 -17.11
C VAL A 647 4.20 7.21 -18.06
N SER A 648 4.77 7.81 -19.11
CA SER A 648 4.03 8.63 -20.08
C SER A 648 3.72 7.93 -21.39
N PHE A 649 2.67 8.38 -22.08
CA PHE A 649 2.37 7.97 -23.44
C PHE A 649 3.46 8.40 -24.44
N ALA A 650 3.80 7.51 -25.36
CA ALA A 650 4.57 7.81 -26.55
C ALA A 650 3.67 8.32 -27.69
N ASN A 651 4.26 9.07 -28.62
CA ASN A 651 3.62 9.53 -29.86
C ASN A 651 2.30 10.32 -29.66
N MET A 652 2.23 11.11 -28.59
CA MET A 652 1.07 11.95 -28.28
C MET A 652 0.94 13.14 -29.24
N PRO A 653 -0.29 13.53 -29.62
CA PRO A 653 -0.51 14.71 -30.45
C PRO A 653 -0.16 16.00 -29.69
N GLN A 654 0.28 17.02 -30.43
CA GLN A 654 0.60 18.37 -29.91
C GLN A 654 1.64 18.36 -28.78
N ASP A 655 2.53 17.36 -28.79
CA ASP A 655 3.57 17.17 -27.77
C ASP A 655 3.05 17.15 -26.33
N GLN A 656 1.76 16.83 -26.14
CA GLN A 656 1.18 16.68 -24.81
C GLN A 656 1.83 15.52 -24.06
N ARG A 657 2.12 15.74 -22.77
CA ARG A 657 2.62 14.70 -21.88
C ARG A 657 1.49 14.23 -20.98
N ILE A 658 1.03 13.00 -21.20
CA ILE A 658 0.00 12.35 -20.38
C ILE A 658 0.63 11.12 -19.71
N MET A 659 0.41 10.97 -18.41
CA MET A 659 0.90 9.87 -17.59
C MET A 659 -0.26 9.10 -16.95
N LEU A 660 -0.02 7.81 -16.73
CA LEU A 660 -0.84 6.93 -15.89
C LEU A 660 0.11 6.26 -14.88
N GLY A 661 -0.38 6.04 -13.67
CA GLY A 661 0.27 5.23 -12.65
C GLY A 661 -0.55 4.01 -12.31
N TRP A 662 0.10 2.95 -11.82
CA TRP A 662 -0.56 1.86 -11.13
C TRP A 662 -1.11 2.38 -9.79
N MET A 663 -2.43 2.27 -9.62
CA MET A 663 -3.13 2.71 -8.41
C MET A 663 -3.23 1.57 -7.40
N ASN A 664 -2.08 1.24 -6.82
CA ASN A 664 -1.89 0.29 -5.73
C ASN A 664 -0.48 0.49 -5.13
N ASN A 665 -0.15 -0.25 -4.07
CA ASN A 665 1.15 -0.21 -3.43
C ASN A 665 1.68 -1.62 -3.14
N TRP A 666 2.95 -1.88 -3.44
CA TRP A 666 3.57 -3.18 -3.20
C TRP A 666 3.50 -3.68 -1.75
N ASP A 667 3.36 -2.79 -0.76
CA ASP A 667 3.15 -3.16 0.64
C ASP A 667 1.96 -4.12 0.82
N TYR A 668 0.85 -3.91 0.08
CA TYR A 668 -0.42 -4.62 0.28
C TYR A 668 -1.12 -5.04 -1.01
N ALA A 669 -0.45 -4.91 -2.15
CA ALA A 669 -1.10 -5.08 -3.44
C ALA A 669 -1.73 -6.46 -3.63
N ASN A 670 -1.17 -7.52 -3.02
CA ASN A 670 -1.72 -8.88 -3.05
C ASN A 670 -2.94 -9.09 -2.16
N ASP A 671 -3.17 -8.20 -1.20
CA ASP A 671 -4.15 -8.38 -0.11
C ASP A 671 -5.40 -7.53 -0.28
N ILE A 672 -5.42 -6.61 -1.25
CA ILE A 672 -6.60 -5.77 -1.47
C ILE A 672 -7.85 -6.63 -1.72
N PRO A 673 -9.02 -6.25 -1.14
CA PRO A 673 -10.21 -7.10 -1.07
C PRO A 673 -11.04 -7.06 -2.36
N THR A 674 -10.40 -7.26 -3.51
CA THR A 674 -11.03 -7.23 -4.84
C THR A 674 -11.03 -8.61 -5.50
N SER A 675 -12.13 -8.93 -6.18
CA SER A 675 -12.33 -10.15 -6.95
C SER A 675 -13.41 -9.91 -8.02
N PRO A 676 -13.33 -10.52 -9.22
CA PRO A 676 -12.30 -11.44 -9.70
C PRO A 676 -11.03 -10.75 -10.22
N TRP A 677 -10.87 -9.45 -9.97
CA TRP A 677 -9.77 -8.60 -10.45
C TRP A 677 -8.91 -8.10 -9.30
N ARG A 678 -7.74 -7.55 -9.64
CA ARG A 678 -6.89 -6.84 -8.70
C ARG A 678 -6.14 -5.70 -9.36
N SER A 679 -6.14 -4.57 -8.67
CA SER A 679 -5.53 -3.28 -9.03
C SER A 679 -6.19 -2.50 -10.16
N ALA A 680 -5.98 -1.18 -10.13
CA ALA A 680 -6.49 -0.24 -11.12
C ALA A 680 -5.35 0.65 -11.65
N MET A 681 -5.59 1.36 -12.75
CA MET A 681 -4.77 2.52 -13.13
C MET A 681 -5.33 3.79 -12.47
N SER A 682 -4.47 4.78 -12.22
CA SER A 682 -4.89 6.12 -11.83
C SER A 682 -5.70 6.81 -12.92
N LEU A 683 -6.25 7.99 -12.63
CA LEU A 683 -6.70 8.90 -13.69
C LEU A 683 -5.55 9.23 -14.65
N PRO A 684 -5.83 9.41 -15.96
CA PRO A 684 -4.84 9.94 -16.89
C PRO A 684 -4.56 11.40 -16.55
N ARG A 685 -3.30 11.73 -16.33
CA ARG A 685 -2.86 13.07 -15.90
C ARG A 685 -2.03 13.74 -16.99
N LYS A 686 -2.45 14.94 -17.40
CA LYS A 686 -1.57 15.86 -18.13
C LYS A 686 -0.50 16.37 -17.16
N VAL A 687 0.75 16.34 -17.60
CA VAL A 687 1.92 16.76 -16.82
C VAL A 687 2.60 17.93 -17.53
N GLU A 688 2.87 19.01 -16.78
CA GLU A 688 3.46 20.25 -17.27
C GLU A 688 4.53 20.75 -16.31
N LEU A 689 5.43 21.63 -16.76
CA LEU A 689 6.34 22.35 -15.88
C LEU A 689 5.81 23.76 -15.64
N THR A 690 5.65 24.12 -14.37
CA THR A 690 5.30 25.49 -13.95
C THR A 690 6.47 26.13 -13.22
N GLN A 691 6.78 27.39 -13.52
CA GLN A 691 7.81 28.14 -12.79
C GLN A 691 7.38 28.41 -11.35
N THR A 692 8.22 28.00 -10.38
CA THR A 692 8.00 28.29 -8.96
C THR A 692 9.18 29.07 -8.37
N ALA A 693 9.07 29.45 -7.09
CA ALA A 693 10.18 30.05 -6.35
C ALA A 693 11.40 29.11 -6.19
N GLN A 694 11.21 27.80 -6.36
CA GLN A 694 12.27 26.78 -6.27
C GLN A 694 12.78 26.34 -7.66
N GLY A 695 12.41 27.07 -8.72
CA GLY A 695 12.61 26.67 -10.11
C GLY A 695 11.38 26.00 -10.72
N PRO A 696 11.46 25.53 -11.97
CA PRO A 696 10.39 24.76 -12.60
C PRO A 696 10.04 23.50 -11.79
N ARG A 697 8.74 23.21 -11.65
CA ARG A 697 8.22 22.02 -10.96
C ARG A 697 7.08 21.41 -11.75
N LEU A 698 6.94 20.08 -11.63
CA LEU A 698 5.83 19.39 -12.27
C LEU A 698 4.51 19.82 -11.65
N THR A 699 3.54 20.05 -12.51
CA THR A 699 2.12 20.21 -12.17
C THR A 699 1.32 19.16 -12.91
N GLN A 700 0.30 18.62 -12.24
CA GLN A 700 -0.53 17.54 -12.77
C GLN A 700 -2.01 17.92 -12.77
N ALA A 701 -2.71 17.62 -13.85
CA ALA A 701 -4.16 17.75 -13.90
C ALA A 701 -4.76 16.53 -14.60
N PRO A 702 -5.91 16.00 -14.14
CA PRO A 702 -6.65 15.02 -14.92
C PRO A 702 -6.97 15.57 -16.30
N VAL A 703 -6.88 14.72 -17.31
CA VAL A 703 -7.19 15.11 -18.70
C VAL A 703 -8.62 15.61 -18.81
N GLU A 704 -8.88 16.49 -19.78
CA GLU A 704 -10.17 17.17 -19.94
C GLU A 704 -11.35 16.18 -20.05
N GLN A 705 -11.11 15.01 -20.65
CA GLN A 705 -12.08 13.94 -20.84
C GLN A 705 -12.63 13.40 -19.52
N VAL A 706 -11.82 13.35 -18.45
CA VAL A 706 -12.31 13.01 -17.10
C VAL A 706 -13.31 14.06 -16.62
N GLY A 707 -13.05 15.33 -16.92
CA GLY A 707 -13.97 16.43 -16.61
C GLY A 707 -15.28 16.37 -17.40
N MET A 708 -15.27 15.77 -18.60
CA MET A 708 -16.45 15.61 -19.46
C MET A 708 -17.41 14.51 -18.99
N LEU A 709 -16.95 13.61 -18.11
CA LEU A 709 -17.84 12.66 -17.42
C LEU A 709 -18.81 13.37 -16.45
N GLY A 710 -18.50 14.61 -16.05
CA GLY A 710 -19.31 15.39 -15.14
C GLY A 710 -20.26 16.37 -15.85
N GLY A 711 -21.49 16.46 -15.34
CA GLY A 711 -22.47 17.46 -15.75
C GLY A 711 -22.40 18.77 -14.95
N LYS A 712 -23.57 19.35 -14.68
CA LYS A 712 -23.70 20.46 -13.71
C LYS A 712 -23.47 19.92 -12.29
N PRO A 713 -22.85 20.69 -11.38
CA PRO A 713 -22.73 20.26 -9.98
C PRO A 713 -24.11 19.96 -9.38
N GLN A 714 -24.30 18.76 -8.78
CA GLN A 714 -25.55 18.46 -8.06
C GLN A 714 -25.66 19.24 -6.74
N TYR A 715 -24.52 19.68 -6.18
CA TYR A 715 -24.50 20.46 -4.94
C TYR A 715 -23.46 21.58 -4.99
N MET A 716 -23.83 22.72 -4.43
CA MET A 716 -22.94 23.87 -4.26
C MET A 716 -23.21 24.59 -2.94
N GLU A 717 -22.14 25.02 -2.29
CA GLU A 717 -22.20 25.83 -1.06
C GLU A 717 -21.08 26.90 -1.10
N HIS A 718 -21.39 28.12 -0.67
CA HIS A 718 -20.45 29.25 -0.76
C HIS A 718 -20.47 30.10 0.51
N ASN A 719 -19.28 30.57 0.92
CA ASN A 719 -19.06 31.51 2.01
C ASN A 719 -19.78 31.16 3.32
N LYS A 720 -19.58 29.93 3.81
CA LYS A 720 -20.19 29.43 5.05
C LYS A 720 -19.12 29.19 6.12
N SER A 721 -19.44 29.53 7.37
CA SER A 721 -18.57 29.18 8.50
C SER A 721 -18.70 27.69 8.80
N ILE A 722 -17.57 27.06 9.11
CA ILE A 722 -17.50 25.71 9.67
C ILE A 722 -17.13 25.89 11.14
N THR A 723 -18.08 25.61 12.02
CA THR A 723 -17.86 25.61 13.47
C THR A 723 -17.13 24.35 13.90
N GLU A 724 -16.60 24.34 15.13
CA GLU A 724 -15.98 23.16 15.73
C GLU A 724 -16.85 21.90 15.56
N GLY A 725 -16.23 20.82 15.09
CA GLY A 725 -16.86 19.53 14.80
C GLY A 725 -17.05 19.25 13.31
N THR A 726 -17.82 18.20 13.03
CA THR A 726 -18.15 17.75 11.67
C THR A 726 -19.62 17.99 11.38
N ARG A 727 -19.91 18.58 10.22
CA ARG A 727 -21.26 18.77 9.70
C ARG A 727 -21.45 17.92 8.44
N THR A 728 -22.33 16.93 8.51
CA THR A 728 -22.78 16.16 7.35
C THR A 728 -23.50 17.08 6.34
N LEU A 729 -23.21 16.88 5.06
CA LEU A 729 -23.88 17.60 3.97
C LEU A 729 -25.23 16.95 3.64
N PRO A 730 -26.17 17.67 3.00
CA PRO A 730 -27.45 17.11 2.56
C PRO A 730 -27.25 15.97 1.56
N GLN A 731 -28.25 15.08 1.43
CA GLN A 731 -28.23 13.96 0.47
C GLN A 731 -27.92 14.38 -0.98
N ALA A 732 -28.29 15.60 -1.38
CA ALA A 732 -27.98 16.14 -2.70
C ALA A 732 -26.46 16.30 -2.96
N ALA A 733 -25.62 16.26 -1.92
CA ALA A 733 -24.17 16.29 -2.02
C ALA A 733 -23.52 14.90 -2.03
N SER A 734 -24.27 13.83 -1.77
CA SER A 734 -23.73 12.46 -1.75
C SER A 734 -23.27 12.00 -3.13
N GLY A 735 -22.31 11.08 -3.17
CA GLY A 735 -21.84 10.42 -4.39
C GLY A 735 -20.60 9.57 -4.15
N SER A 736 -20.60 8.33 -4.66
CA SER A 736 -19.44 7.43 -4.65
C SER A 736 -18.53 7.56 -5.86
N ILE A 737 -19.03 8.17 -6.94
CA ILE A 737 -18.24 8.54 -8.13
C ILE A 737 -18.51 10.02 -8.41
N ALA A 738 -17.59 10.88 -7.98
CA ALA A 738 -17.82 12.32 -8.01
C ALA A 738 -16.51 13.12 -8.02
N ARG A 739 -16.57 14.31 -8.60
CA ARG A 739 -15.56 15.35 -8.44
C ARG A 739 -16.02 16.37 -7.40
N VAL A 740 -15.21 16.55 -6.36
CA VAL A 740 -15.37 17.60 -5.36
C VAL A 740 -14.36 18.71 -5.62
N ASN A 741 -14.82 19.95 -5.76
CA ASN A 741 -13.96 21.13 -5.78
C ASN A 741 -14.19 21.91 -4.49
N LEU A 742 -13.15 22.01 -3.67
CA LEU A 742 -13.16 22.62 -2.35
C LEU A 742 -12.17 23.80 -2.30
N VAL A 743 -12.65 24.95 -1.84
CA VAL A 743 -11.81 26.09 -1.45
C VAL A 743 -12.13 26.42 0.01
N LEU A 744 -11.09 26.37 0.85
CA LEU A 744 -11.20 26.47 2.30
C LEU A 744 -10.22 27.53 2.80
N ASP A 745 -10.70 28.42 3.66
CA ASP A 745 -9.86 29.22 4.54
C ASP A 745 -9.80 28.49 5.88
N PRO A 746 -8.64 27.97 6.31
CA PRO A 746 -8.53 27.17 7.52
C PRO A 746 -8.84 27.96 8.81
N GLY A 747 -8.80 29.30 8.76
CA GLY A 747 -9.15 30.15 9.89
C GLY A 747 -8.30 29.89 11.13
N THR A 748 -8.95 29.58 12.25
CA THR A 748 -8.30 29.26 13.54
C THR A 748 -8.27 27.76 13.82
N ALA A 749 -8.85 26.93 12.94
CA ALA A 749 -8.89 25.49 13.14
C ALA A 749 -7.47 24.89 13.05
N LYS A 750 -7.18 23.92 13.91
CA LYS A 750 -5.97 23.11 13.79
C LYS A 750 -6.04 22.24 12.55
N THR A 751 -7.17 21.58 12.34
CA THR A 751 -7.45 20.83 11.12
C THR A 751 -8.82 21.20 10.55
N SER A 752 -8.95 21.24 9.23
CA SER A 752 -10.22 21.51 8.57
C SER A 752 -10.27 20.92 7.17
N GLY A 753 -11.46 20.57 6.67
CA GLY A 753 -11.57 19.86 5.39
C GLY A 753 -12.94 19.26 5.11
N ILE A 754 -12.92 18.14 4.40
CA ILE A 754 -14.09 17.38 3.96
C ILE A 754 -13.94 15.89 4.34
N THR A 755 -15.04 15.24 4.71
CA THR A 755 -15.15 13.79 4.79
C THR A 755 -15.91 13.27 3.56
N VAL A 756 -15.49 12.13 3.02
CA VAL A 756 -16.05 11.49 1.82
C VAL A 756 -16.28 10.00 2.07
N HIS A 757 -17.08 9.34 1.23
CA HIS A 757 -17.45 7.93 1.39
C HIS A 757 -17.93 7.60 2.81
N GLY A 758 -18.81 8.42 3.37
CA GLY A 758 -19.29 8.26 4.74
C GLY A 758 -20.57 7.43 4.88
N ASP A 759 -20.69 6.64 5.94
CA ASP A 759 -21.88 5.80 6.23
C ASP A 759 -22.42 5.89 7.66
N ALA A 760 -21.85 6.73 8.53
CA ALA A 760 -22.21 7.10 9.92
C ALA A 760 -21.11 6.70 10.88
N THR A 761 -20.50 5.56 10.60
CA THR A 761 -19.49 4.91 11.44
C THR A 761 -18.10 5.04 10.81
N SER A 762 -18.03 5.11 9.48
CA SER A 762 -16.80 5.24 8.70
C SER A 762 -16.86 6.44 7.74
N SER A 763 -15.69 6.96 7.38
CA SER A 763 -15.48 7.94 6.31
C SER A 763 -13.99 8.10 6.02
N THR A 764 -13.64 8.45 4.79
CA THR A 764 -12.29 8.95 4.46
C THR A 764 -12.22 10.45 4.73
N VAL A 765 -11.19 10.92 5.43
CA VAL A 765 -11.04 12.34 5.78
C VAL A 765 -9.97 12.97 4.88
N ILE A 766 -10.30 14.10 4.25
CA ILE A 766 -9.38 14.87 3.40
C ILE A 766 -9.32 16.28 3.98
N GLY A 767 -8.15 16.70 4.44
CA GLY A 767 -8.03 17.92 5.23
C GLY A 767 -6.75 18.71 5.02
N TYR A 768 -6.66 19.82 5.74
CA TYR A 768 -5.46 20.64 5.91
C TYR A 768 -5.17 20.81 7.40
N ASP A 769 -3.93 20.55 7.79
CA ASP A 769 -3.38 20.80 9.11
C ASP A 769 -2.61 22.14 9.09
N ALA A 770 -3.08 23.11 9.88
CA ALA A 770 -2.54 24.45 9.92
C ALA A 770 -1.20 24.55 10.66
N GLU A 771 -0.89 23.60 11.55
CA GLU A 771 0.36 23.54 12.30
C GLU A 771 1.49 23.00 11.41
N SER A 772 1.28 21.82 10.81
CA SER A 772 2.26 21.21 9.91
C SER A 772 2.26 21.81 8.50
N LYS A 773 1.23 22.58 8.14
CA LYS A 773 1.01 23.17 6.80
C LYS A 773 0.91 22.12 5.69
N LYS A 774 0.31 20.98 6.01
CA LYS A 774 0.15 19.85 5.10
C LYS A 774 -1.32 19.60 4.81
N ALA A 775 -1.64 19.33 3.56
CA ALA A 775 -2.88 18.65 3.22
C ALA A 775 -2.71 17.14 3.46
N TYR A 776 -3.79 16.44 3.81
CA TYR A 776 -3.71 15.03 4.15
C TYR A 776 -4.94 14.25 3.70
N VAL A 777 -4.76 12.94 3.53
CA VAL A 777 -5.82 11.94 3.45
C VAL A 777 -5.64 10.99 4.63
N ASP A 778 -6.70 10.79 5.41
CA ASP A 778 -6.75 9.84 6.51
C ASP A 778 -7.78 8.76 6.17
N ARG A 779 -7.26 7.56 5.90
CA ARG A 779 -8.04 6.38 5.55
C ARG A 779 -8.11 5.33 6.67
N ARG A 780 -7.69 5.67 7.89
CA ARG A 780 -7.72 4.73 9.03
C ARG A 780 -9.13 4.20 9.33
N ASN A 781 -10.16 5.00 9.03
CA ASN A 781 -11.56 4.65 9.20
C ASN A 781 -12.34 4.72 7.86
N SER A 782 -11.73 4.32 6.74
CA SER A 782 -12.33 4.43 5.40
C SER A 782 -13.25 3.26 5.01
N GLY A 783 -13.63 2.38 5.93
CA GLY A 783 -14.38 1.14 5.65
C GLY A 783 -13.56 -0.11 5.93
N ASN A 784 -13.44 -1.02 4.96
CA ASN A 784 -12.61 -2.22 5.09
C ASN A 784 -11.12 -1.87 5.02
N THR A 785 -10.47 -1.73 6.17
CA THR A 785 -9.02 -1.49 6.29
C THR A 785 -8.26 -2.69 6.87
N GLY A 786 -8.98 -3.71 7.35
CA GLY A 786 -8.40 -4.81 8.14
C GLY A 786 -7.63 -5.84 7.33
N PHE A 787 -7.63 -5.76 6.00
CA PHE A 787 -6.96 -6.74 5.15
C PHE A 787 -5.43 -6.67 5.19
N HIS A 788 -4.86 -5.53 5.59
CA HIS A 788 -3.41 -5.38 5.73
C HIS A 788 -3.06 -4.33 6.81
N PRO A 789 -2.10 -4.62 7.73
CA PRO A 789 -1.76 -3.71 8.84
C PRO A 789 -1.22 -2.35 8.38
N GLY A 790 -0.53 -2.30 7.25
CA GLY A 790 0.00 -1.06 6.66
C GLY A 790 -1.01 -0.19 5.92
N PHE A 791 -2.27 -0.65 5.75
CA PHE A 791 -3.28 0.08 4.95
C PHE A 791 -3.95 1.21 5.72
N ALA A 792 -4.31 1.01 7.00
CA ALA A 792 -4.91 2.04 7.82
C ALA A 792 -3.89 3.15 8.16
N SER A 793 -3.86 4.22 7.34
CA SER A 793 -2.79 5.21 7.36
C SER A 793 -3.27 6.66 7.16
N VAL A 794 -2.34 7.60 7.36
CA VAL A 794 -2.51 9.02 7.05
C VAL A 794 -1.35 9.47 6.17
N GLU A 795 -1.69 9.88 4.96
CA GLU A 795 -0.78 10.37 3.95
C GLU A 795 -0.83 11.90 3.92
N GLN A 796 0.32 12.55 3.76
CA GLN A 796 0.42 14.01 3.86
C GLN A 796 1.28 14.61 2.75
N MET A 797 0.89 15.80 2.28
CA MET A 797 1.65 16.58 1.31
C MET A 797 1.81 18.04 1.76
N PRO A 798 3.00 18.64 1.60
CA PRO A 798 3.22 20.04 1.94
C PRO A 798 2.41 20.94 1.00
N VAL A 799 1.52 21.75 1.56
CA VAL A 799 0.66 22.66 0.79
C VAL A 799 0.77 24.07 1.34
N LYS A 800 1.34 24.95 0.51
CA LYS A 800 1.36 26.39 0.79
C LYS A 800 0.00 26.98 0.41
N LEU A 801 -0.60 27.71 1.35
CA LEU A 801 -1.82 28.49 1.10
C LEU A 801 -1.59 29.48 -0.05
N ASN A 802 -2.63 29.71 -0.86
CA ASN A 802 -2.58 30.71 -1.92
C ASN A 802 -2.46 32.14 -1.35
N SER A 803 -2.38 33.15 -2.23
CA SER A 803 -2.27 34.56 -1.82
C SER A 803 -3.45 35.09 -1.00
N ASN A 804 -4.58 34.38 -0.97
CA ASN A 804 -5.75 34.72 -0.15
C ASN A 804 -5.77 33.98 1.20
N GLY A 805 -4.76 33.15 1.50
CA GLY A 805 -4.75 32.28 2.68
C GLY A 805 -5.65 31.05 2.55
N GLU A 806 -5.95 30.61 1.33
CA GLU A 806 -6.87 29.51 1.07
C GLU A 806 -6.12 28.24 0.63
N VAL A 807 -6.68 27.09 1.03
CA VAL A 807 -6.38 25.76 0.48
C VAL A 807 -7.34 25.49 -0.66
N VAL A 808 -6.82 25.12 -1.83
CA VAL A 808 -7.62 24.74 -3.00
C VAL A 808 -7.41 23.25 -3.30
N LEU A 809 -8.46 22.45 -3.16
CA LEU A 809 -8.44 21.00 -3.42
C LEU A 809 -9.45 20.64 -4.51
N ARG A 810 -9.00 19.85 -5.49
CA ARG A 810 -9.87 19.12 -6.41
C ARG A 810 -9.71 17.63 -6.12
N VAL A 811 -10.78 17.00 -5.66
CA VAL A 811 -10.80 15.58 -5.28
C VAL A 811 -11.65 14.81 -6.29
N TYR A 812 -11.14 13.70 -6.78
CA TYR A 812 -11.89 12.71 -7.54
C TYR A 812 -12.15 11.51 -6.65
N LEU A 813 -13.42 11.12 -6.56
CA LEU A 813 -13.91 9.95 -5.86
C LEU A 813 -14.29 8.91 -6.89
N ASP A 814 -13.90 7.67 -6.64
CA ASP A 814 -14.45 6.48 -7.29
C ASP A 814 -14.74 5.43 -6.19
N ARG A 815 -15.35 4.30 -6.56
CA ARG A 815 -15.85 3.30 -5.61
C ARG A 815 -14.79 2.77 -4.64
N SER A 816 -13.50 2.86 -5.01
CA SER A 816 -12.39 2.40 -4.18
C SER A 816 -11.13 3.28 -4.24
N SER A 817 -11.28 4.57 -4.56
CA SER A 817 -10.14 5.49 -4.58
C SER A 817 -10.51 6.95 -4.32
N VAL A 818 -9.52 7.68 -3.82
CA VAL A 818 -9.52 9.15 -3.74
C VAL A 818 -8.26 9.69 -4.39
N GLU A 819 -8.41 10.61 -5.35
CA GLU A 819 -7.28 11.34 -5.95
C GLU A 819 -7.41 12.85 -5.67
N VAL A 820 -6.48 13.41 -4.91
CA VAL A 820 -6.48 14.80 -4.46
C VAL A 820 -5.44 15.60 -5.24
N PHE A 821 -5.89 16.67 -5.91
CA PHE A 821 -5.05 17.65 -6.60
C PHE A 821 -5.11 18.96 -5.82
N ALA A 822 -4.01 19.33 -5.16
CA ALA A 822 -3.91 20.55 -4.38
C ALA A 822 -3.23 21.68 -5.17
N GLN A 823 -3.70 22.92 -4.93
CA GLN A 823 -3.16 24.13 -5.52
C GLN A 823 -3.00 24.04 -7.04
N ASP A 824 -4.08 23.67 -7.72
CA ASP A 824 -4.14 23.49 -9.18
C ASP A 824 -3.13 22.47 -9.72
N GLY A 825 -2.85 21.42 -8.92
CA GLY A 825 -2.03 20.29 -9.36
C GLY A 825 -0.55 20.40 -9.04
N GLN A 826 -0.13 21.40 -8.25
CA GLN A 826 1.26 21.50 -7.77
C GLN A 826 1.65 20.37 -6.82
N ARG A 827 0.67 19.75 -6.18
CA ARG A 827 0.84 18.57 -5.34
C ARG A 827 -0.35 17.63 -5.57
N THR A 828 -0.07 16.33 -5.59
CA THR A 828 -1.09 15.29 -5.73
C THR A 828 -0.92 14.23 -4.65
N LEU A 829 -2.03 13.61 -4.28
CA LEU A 829 -2.09 12.53 -3.31
C LEU A 829 -3.17 11.55 -3.75
N THR A 830 -2.80 10.30 -4.02
CA THR A 830 -3.70 9.21 -4.42
C THR A 830 -3.66 8.04 -3.47
N ASP A 831 -4.82 7.67 -2.95
CA ASP A 831 -5.00 6.49 -2.10
C ASP A 831 -6.21 5.67 -2.55
N GLN A 832 -6.06 4.36 -2.50
CA GLN A 832 -7.18 3.44 -2.48
C GLN A 832 -7.91 3.53 -1.14
N VAL A 833 -9.21 3.32 -1.18
CA VAL A 833 -10.11 3.20 -0.03
C VAL A 833 -11.07 2.06 -0.31
N PHE A 834 -11.60 1.39 0.73
CA PHE A 834 -12.59 0.31 0.53
C PHE A 834 -13.84 0.58 1.39
N PRO A 835 -14.67 1.57 1.02
CA PRO A 835 -15.80 1.99 1.83
C PRO A 835 -16.86 0.90 1.99
N ASN A 836 -17.57 0.92 3.10
CA ASN A 836 -18.70 0.02 3.31
C ASN A 836 -19.76 0.20 2.21
N GLN A 837 -20.54 -0.85 1.96
CA GLN A 837 -21.58 -0.81 0.93
C GLN A 837 -22.57 0.33 1.19
N GLY A 838 -22.75 1.21 0.20
CA GLY A 838 -23.64 2.38 0.30
C GLY A 838 -23.02 3.61 0.95
N ALA A 839 -21.73 3.59 1.30
CA ALA A 839 -21.02 4.74 1.86
C ALA A 839 -20.77 5.81 0.78
N ASP A 840 -21.64 6.81 0.73
CA ASP A 840 -21.62 7.88 -0.29
C ASP A 840 -21.72 9.29 0.31
N ARG A 841 -21.81 9.42 1.64
CA ARG A 841 -22.08 10.71 2.28
C ARG A 841 -20.83 11.58 2.37
N LEU A 842 -21.03 12.87 2.21
CA LEU A 842 -19.99 13.89 2.38
C LEU A 842 -20.26 14.74 3.63
N GLY A 843 -19.22 15.28 4.24
CA GLY A 843 -19.29 16.19 5.39
C GLY A 843 -18.18 17.24 5.33
N VAL A 844 -18.35 18.38 5.99
CA VAL A 844 -17.25 19.36 6.19
C VAL A 844 -16.93 19.49 7.67
N PHE A 845 -15.66 19.72 8.01
CA PHE A 845 -15.23 19.76 9.40
C PHE A 845 -14.22 20.87 9.69
N ALA A 846 -14.17 21.26 10.96
CA ALA A 846 -13.13 22.08 11.56
C ALA A 846 -12.90 21.59 13.00
N HIS A 847 -11.65 21.31 13.37
CA HIS A 847 -11.27 20.85 14.71
C HIS A 847 -10.20 21.74 15.34
N GLY A 848 -10.34 21.98 16.65
CA GLY A 848 -9.48 22.89 17.40
C GLY A 848 -9.70 24.38 17.06
N GLY A 849 -10.85 24.74 16.49
CA GLY A 849 -11.17 26.11 16.10
C GLY A 849 -12.31 26.22 15.07
N THR A 850 -12.27 27.25 14.24
CA THR A 850 -13.27 27.47 13.17
C THR A 850 -12.60 27.73 11.84
N ALA A 851 -13.20 27.22 10.76
CA ALA A 851 -12.76 27.44 9.38
C ALA A 851 -13.88 28.09 8.56
N LYS A 852 -13.57 28.48 7.32
CA LYS A 852 -14.55 29.05 6.40
C LYS A 852 -14.54 28.32 5.07
N LEU A 853 -15.67 27.71 4.74
CA LEU A 853 -15.96 27.14 3.44
C LEU A 853 -16.17 28.27 2.42
N LYS A 854 -15.18 28.54 1.59
CA LYS A 854 -15.24 29.59 0.57
C LYS A 854 -16.07 29.14 -0.61
N SER A 855 -15.80 27.93 -1.10
CA SER A 855 -16.57 27.29 -2.16
C SER A 855 -16.53 25.78 -2.01
N LEU A 856 -17.67 25.13 -2.21
CA LEU A 856 -17.80 23.69 -2.41
C LEU A 856 -18.65 23.44 -3.64
N LYS A 857 -18.18 22.58 -4.54
CA LYS A 857 -18.96 22.07 -5.67
C LYS A 857 -18.79 20.55 -5.72
N VAL A 858 -19.89 19.81 -5.71
CA VAL A 858 -19.90 18.36 -5.93
C VAL A 858 -20.53 18.08 -7.27
N THR A 859 -19.83 17.37 -8.13
CA THR A 859 -20.27 16.97 -9.48
C THR A 859 -20.15 15.46 -9.60
N GLU A 860 -21.28 14.77 -9.75
CA GLU A 860 -21.37 13.36 -10.08
C GLU A 860 -20.71 13.14 -11.43
N LEU A 861 -19.96 12.05 -11.53
CA LEU A 861 -19.29 11.66 -12.76
C LEU A 861 -19.98 10.40 -13.27
N GLU A 862 -20.38 10.43 -14.54
CA GLU A 862 -20.91 9.27 -15.23
C GLU A 862 -19.82 8.19 -15.29
N PRO A 863 -20.11 6.93 -14.88
CA PRO A 863 -19.18 5.83 -15.07
C PRO A 863 -18.82 5.66 -16.56
N SER A 864 -17.52 5.50 -16.84
CA SER A 864 -16.98 5.27 -18.19
C SER A 864 -16.51 3.83 -18.42
N MET A 865 -16.46 3.02 -17.35
CA MET A 865 -16.05 1.62 -17.38
C MET A 865 -17.22 0.68 -17.11
N PHE A 866 -17.19 -0.50 -17.75
CA PHE A 866 -18.20 -1.57 -17.60
C PHE A 866 -19.67 -1.14 -17.79
N THR A 867 -19.87 -0.08 -18.57
CA THR A 867 -21.18 0.37 -19.07
C THR A 867 -21.68 -0.55 -20.19
N SER A 868 -22.94 -0.44 -20.60
CA SER A 868 -23.46 -1.19 -21.75
C SER A 868 -22.70 -0.93 -23.07
N ALA A 869 -21.96 0.19 -23.17
CA ALA A 869 -21.12 0.52 -24.32
C ALA A 869 -19.69 -0.03 -24.23
N THR A 870 -19.27 -0.47 -23.04
CA THR A 870 -17.91 -0.95 -22.74
C THR A 870 -17.92 -2.34 -22.08
N ARG A 871 -19.06 -3.05 -22.12
CA ARG A 871 -19.25 -4.45 -21.70
C ARG A 871 -19.07 -5.40 -22.87
#